data_AF-A0A7R9KHG3-F1
#
_entry.id   AF-A0A7R9KHG3-F1
#
_cell.length_a   1.000
_cell.length_b   1.000
_cell.length_c   1.000
_cell.angle_alpha   90.00
_cell.angle_beta   90.00
_cell.angle_gamma   90.00
#
_symmetry.space_group_name_H-M   'P 1'
#
loop_
_entity.id
_entity.type
_entity.pdbx_description
1 polymer ?
#
loop_
_entity_poly.entity_id
_entity_poly.type
_entity_poly.pdbx_seq_one_letter_code
_entity_poly.pdbx_strand_id
1 'polypeptide(L)'
;MAADPTEQALRYASGEYFAHNLVNPVQFYDRIKQLPADAIVLEIGPHSLFDKIVSETLNESSYVSLIKKESNDKNMDLFLSGLATLYELGVNLSPHKLYPLCEWPVARNTQSINSLIKWDHSSVIPRRIYPERYNRGNAADMNVVVNCSIKEDEFYLDHSVDGNSIFPATGYLMLAWRKLATDLGKLWHSVPVIFENVHLKRAVFLTQENNIILKVKYFPLTGEFAIYENKNACVTGKIRAPGNDVLIAQQLIYENESKLSESQYSIKKHDIYKELGIMGLDYGSAFQRLDKVGTNDFNEFYGECEWDGRFVSYMDALLQSRALSVPFRKMLLPVMIRKLRLDPHLMFDAIRRHKIQKEETTGRVDDPDDSVKLAFDTAGAGVGKVYDLTGEQSTVSTVVERKKVRFTERFAQYSSRIPFYYNLNTKQLVSPGVELEEVVVLPVPRRTDITGLVLDSAEFCANHDNHAIDDCLSVALSKYLEVCNSMSAKIKQLCAKEMKCDFNYQRFNDEVLQELRSENTENHVMFRTFDKLLAEVVDKNRNELNDREVAKMLDEIQTNSEYDLSKDLVNQIQKNERMIRVLVDIVCENYVTNSDINITEINMTNSFMAKDVEQIVTYFRINPFEVDYKLIVKSKQSVNEMYKQRATEWQLKDNIPLKLSHLVIMRDSQDLWQIDLTKFTQDLFDSINSNGFLLSIFRYKFTEPEIAFMSLTKNSISTNNELDLRIKKFVSIATKTGFNLIAGKSDTIGTQCLMFRKIIHKPKVPEKYNVIKITGDYQQWFGLLQTKLIAAKEADNKTDNVWLVSLDSYINGIIGLMNCLRLEPGGENFRYIFHMDTNSETNIDFNTKPYSDILANDLVANVFKGGKLGTYRHLKLSNDFDKCVSNDYYLNSGTTKDLAGIQWYDSRKLPQYKKYWYLNKEKIFKTRVEIYCSGISFHDVMVASGRIPAGRDHLFSDCVIGCEYVGRRVDTGERVMGIELGRTFVTSLNASIHSMTTVPEHWSMADAATVLLNYSTLYYALIKRANLKTGESILIHSAAGGVGQAAINMCKHYDCDIYVTVGTEEKKQFLMNEYNIPENRIFNSRDIVFKNQVLKLTEGKGVNIVLNSLSGEKLDASYECVANSGRFVEIGQYDMLQNKQLGMLDFVRNIQFIGIVIDIVIKDEIDFFPDFYDWVHKNCTNGCVKPINYTLFEAKYADKAFRYMTTGKHMGKVVIKMRDEEMDRRPLKTIKPAVIMNTMIKTFFDPNKVYIITGGFNT
;
A
#
# COMPACT_ATOMS: atom_id res chain seq x y z
N MET A 1 -47.07 74.29 -3.73
CA MET A 1 -46.07 75.35 -3.93
C MET A 1 -45.80 75.40 -5.42
N ALA A 2 -46.03 76.54 -6.07
CA ALA A 2 -45.73 76.73 -7.48
C ALA A 2 -44.21 76.55 -7.69
N ALA A 3 -43.81 75.71 -8.65
CA ALA A 3 -42.42 75.61 -9.05
C ALA A 3 -41.93 76.98 -9.53
N ASP A 4 -40.72 77.34 -9.12
CA ASP A 4 -40.06 78.59 -9.49
C ASP A 4 -40.10 78.74 -11.02
N PRO A 5 -40.57 79.86 -11.61
CA PRO A 5 -40.64 80.04 -13.08
C PRO A 5 -39.28 79.80 -13.77
N THR A 6 -38.17 79.97 -13.05
CA THR A 6 -36.82 79.62 -13.47
C THR A 6 -36.65 78.11 -13.71
N GLU A 7 -37.24 77.24 -12.90
CA GLU A 7 -37.11 75.78 -13.01
C GLU A 7 -37.92 75.20 -14.18
N GLN A 8 -39.07 75.81 -14.50
CA GLN A 8 -39.86 75.46 -15.69
C GLN A 8 -39.16 75.86 -17.00
N ALA A 9 -38.47 77.00 -17.03
CA ALA A 9 -37.70 77.46 -18.19
C ALA A 9 -36.48 76.57 -18.49
N LEU A 10 -35.91 75.90 -17.48
CA LEU A 10 -34.76 74.99 -17.61
C LEU A 10 -35.14 73.55 -18.01
N ARG A 11 -36.43 73.23 -18.09
CA ARG A 11 -36.90 71.89 -18.47
C ARG A 11 -36.67 71.56 -19.95
N TYR A 12 -36.58 72.58 -20.79
CA TYR A 12 -36.37 72.44 -22.24
C TYR A 12 -35.04 73.08 -22.63
N ALA A 13 -34.48 72.71 -23.79
CA ALA A 13 -33.30 73.35 -24.37
C ALA A 13 -33.63 74.77 -24.89
N SER A 14 -34.01 75.66 -23.99
CA SER A 14 -34.38 77.06 -24.19
C SER A 14 -33.15 77.98 -24.17
N GLY A 15 -33.32 79.25 -24.54
CA GLY A 15 -32.25 80.25 -24.40
C GLY A 15 -31.79 80.38 -22.95
N GLU A 16 -32.72 80.29 -22.00
CA GLU A 16 -32.49 80.29 -20.56
C GLU A 16 -31.67 79.07 -20.11
N TYR A 17 -31.95 77.88 -20.66
CA TYR A 17 -31.16 76.66 -20.37
C TYR A 17 -29.71 76.79 -20.78
N PHE A 18 -29.43 77.28 -22.00
CA PHE A 18 -28.04 77.45 -22.45
C PHE A 18 -27.31 78.55 -21.66
N ALA A 19 -27.98 79.65 -21.33
CA ALA A 19 -27.42 80.69 -20.45
C ALA A 19 -27.12 80.13 -19.05
N HIS A 20 -28.04 79.35 -18.48
CA HIS A 20 -27.84 78.70 -17.18
C HIS A 20 -26.69 77.67 -17.21
N ASN A 21 -26.56 76.88 -18.28
CA ASN A 21 -25.48 75.91 -18.45
C ASN A 21 -24.10 76.59 -18.53
N LEU A 22 -24.01 77.77 -19.14
CA LEU A 22 -22.76 78.54 -19.25
C LEU A 22 -22.35 79.23 -17.95
N VAL A 23 -23.32 79.65 -17.13
CA VAL A 23 -23.07 80.44 -15.92
C VAL A 23 -22.91 79.58 -14.67
N ASN A 24 -23.51 78.38 -14.62
CA ASN A 24 -23.49 77.51 -13.44
C ASN A 24 -22.52 76.33 -13.57
N PRO A 25 -22.01 75.78 -12.44
CA PRO A 25 -21.11 74.63 -12.45
C PRO A 25 -21.77 73.36 -13.04
N VAL A 26 -21.00 72.60 -13.83
CA VAL A 26 -21.44 71.31 -14.38
C VAL A 26 -21.32 70.22 -13.30
N GLN A 27 -22.46 69.65 -12.88
CA GLN A 27 -22.52 68.55 -11.91
C GLN A 27 -22.17 67.19 -12.53
N PHE A 28 -20.97 67.05 -13.11
CA PHE A 28 -20.58 65.87 -13.91
C PHE A 28 -20.38 64.60 -13.06
N TYR A 29 -19.65 64.71 -11.96
CA TYR A 29 -19.30 63.58 -11.08
C TYR A 29 -20.53 62.91 -10.44
N ASP A 30 -21.45 63.71 -9.91
CA ASP A 30 -22.67 63.22 -9.26
C ASP A 30 -23.62 62.52 -10.25
N ARG A 31 -23.54 62.85 -11.54
CA ARG A 31 -24.33 62.22 -12.60
C ARG A 31 -23.70 60.92 -13.09
N ILE A 32 -22.37 60.83 -13.18
CA ILE A 32 -21.68 59.58 -13.55
C ILE A 32 -21.91 58.48 -12.51
N LYS A 33 -21.93 58.82 -11.21
CA LYS A 33 -22.26 57.86 -10.13
C LYS A 33 -23.63 57.20 -10.27
N GLN A 34 -24.54 57.79 -11.06
CA GLN A 34 -25.89 57.24 -11.27
C GLN A 34 -25.94 56.23 -12.42
N LEU A 35 -24.84 56.03 -13.17
CA LEU A 35 -24.75 55.04 -14.24
C LEU A 35 -24.57 53.61 -13.68
N PRO A 36 -25.02 52.57 -14.40
CA PRO A 36 -24.73 51.17 -14.06
C PRO A 36 -23.22 50.87 -14.02
N ALA A 37 -22.80 49.95 -13.15
CA ALA A 37 -21.39 49.58 -13.00
C ALA A 37 -20.78 48.94 -14.26
N ASP A 38 -21.60 48.21 -15.03
CA ASP A 38 -21.25 47.54 -16.29
C ASP A 38 -21.53 48.39 -17.54
N ALA A 39 -21.78 49.69 -17.37
CA ALA A 39 -22.08 50.58 -18.50
C ALA A 39 -20.88 50.69 -19.46
N ILE A 40 -21.20 50.72 -20.77
CA ILE A 40 -20.24 51.09 -21.82
C ILE A 40 -20.31 52.60 -22.01
N VAL A 41 -19.24 53.31 -21.66
CA VAL A 41 -19.17 54.77 -21.74
C VAL A 41 -18.43 55.18 -23.00
N LEU A 42 -19.16 55.79 -23.94
CA LEU A 42 -18.61 56.34 -25.17
C LEU A 42 -18.42 57.85 -25.06
N GLU A 43 -17.18 58.31 -25.17
CA GLU A 43 -16.90 59.75 -25.20
C GLU A 43 -16.96 60.29 -26.63
N ILE A 44 -17.84 61.27 -26.84
CA ILE A 44 -17.97 61.99 -28.10
C ILE A 44 -17.32 63.37 -27.94
N GLY A 45 -16.03 63.45 -28.25
CA GLY A 45 -15.26 64.68 -28.15
C GLY A 45 -14.02 64.64 -29.05
N PRO A 46 -13.38 65.80 -29.31
CA PRO A 46 -12.16 65.87 -30.13
C PRO A 46 -10.91 65.30 -29.43
N HIS A 47 -11.03 64.90 -28.16
CA HIS A 47 -9.96 64.28 -27.37
C HIS A 47 -10.53 63.51 -26.18
N SER A 48 -9.74 62.54 -25.67
CA SER A 48 -10.04 61.79 -24.46
C SER A 48 -9.72 62.53 -23.18
N LEU A 49 -10.72 63.19 -22.57
CA LEU A 49 -10.53 64.01 -21.37
C LEU A 49 -11.13 63.37 -20.11
N PHE A 50 -12.14 62.52 -20.27
CA PHE A 50 -12.92 62.02 -19.13
C PHE A 50 -12.53 60.62 -18.65
N ASP A 51 -11.63 59.94 -19.35
CA ASP A 51 -11.19 58.55 -19.08
C ASP A 51 -10.87 58.32 -17.60
N LYS A 52 -9.91 59.08 -17.08
CA LYS A 52 -9.47 58.98 -15.68
C LYS A 52 -10.59 59.21 -14.67
N ILE A 53 -11.48 60.19 -14.96
CA ILE A 53 -12.60 60.52 -14.07
C ILE A 53 -13.64 59.41 -14.07
N VAL A 54 -13.93 58.82 -15.24
CA VAL A 54 -14.87 57.71 -15.37
C VAL A 54 -14.31 56.45 -14.71
N SER A 55 -13.05 56.09 -14.98
CA SER A 55 -12.40 54.91 -14.40
C SER A 55 -12.26 54.98 -12.88
N GLU A 56 -12.03 56.17 -12.32
CA GLU A 56 -11.97 56.38 -10.86
C GLU A 56 -13.37 56.36 -10.21
N THR A 57 -14.43 56.64 -10.97
CA THR A 57 -15.81 56.71 -10.45
C THR A 57 -16.57 55.40 -10.62
N LEU A 58 -16.29 54.63 -11.68
CA LEU A 58 -16.95 53.39 -12.05
C LEU A 58 -15.89 52.28 -12.29
N ASN A 59 -15.56 51.53 -11.24
CA ASN A 59 -14.46 50.55 -11.22
C ASN A 59 -14.60 49.39 -12.25
N GLU A 60 -15.80 49.06 -12.70
CA GLU A 60 -16.07 47.94 -13.62
C GLU A 60 -16.56 48.37 -15.02
N SER A 61 -16.63 49.68 -15.28
CA SER A 61 -17.16 50.20 -16.55
C SER A 61 -16.13 50.13 -17.68
N SER A 62 -16.62 49.91 -18.91
CA SER A 62 -15.77 49.93 -20.10
C SER A 62 -15.80 51.31 -20.76
N TYR A 63 -14.65 51.98 -20.80
CA TYR A 63 -14.50 53.31 -21.39
C TYR A 63 -13.97 53.22 -22.82
N VAL A 64 -14.64 53.90 -23.76
CA VAL A 64 -14.23 53.97 -25.17
C VAL A 64 -14.10 55.41 -25.62
N SER A 65 -12.91 55.77 -26.12
CA SER A 65 -12.66 57.06 -26.76
C SER A 65 -12.44 56.87 -28.26
N LEU A 66 -12.86 57.87 -29.05
CA LEU A 66 -12.88 57.79 -30.51
C LEU A 66 -11.80 58.62 -31.21
N ILE A 67 -11.28 59.69 -30.57
CA ILE A 67 -10.39 60.67 -31.21
C ILE A 67 -9.34 61.17 -30.19
N LYS A 68 -8.10 61.44 -30.65
CA LYS A 68 -7.04 62.04 -29.82
C LYS A 68 -6.43 63.29 -30.48
N LYS A 69 -6.24 64.36 -29.69
CA LYS A 69 -5.89 65.72 -30.17
C LYS A 69 -4.56 65.83 -30.93
N GLU A 70 -3.60 64.94 -30.69
CA GLU A 70 -2.22 65.03 -31.21
C GLU A 70 -1.91 64.04 -32.33
N SER A 71 -2.91 63.36 -32.88
CA SER A 71 -2.72 62.26 -33.83
C SER A 71 -3.59 62.39 -35.09
N ASN A 72 -3.57 63.55 -35.76
CA ASN A 72 -4.43 63.80 -36.94
C ASN A 72 -4.30 62.71 -38.02
N ASP A 73 -3.09 62.23 -38.30
CA ASP A 73 -2.87 61.18 -39.32
C ASP A 73 -3.35 59.77 -38.88
N LYS A 74 -3.61 59.56 -37.58
CA LYS A 74 -4.04 58.27 -37.00
C LYS A 74 -5.43 58.29 -36.38
N ASN A 75 -6.14 59.42 -36.45
CA ASN A 75 -7.47 59.56 -35.85
C ASN A 75 -8.51 58.65 -36.52
N MET A 76 -8.33 58.33 -37.80
CA MET A 76 -9.18 57.34 -38.48
C MET A 76 -8.97 55.93 -37.92
N ASP A 77 -7.71 55.53 -37.69
CA ASP A 77 -7.39 54.24 -37.08
C ASP A 77 -7.93 54.16 -35.65
N LEU A 78 -7.73 55.22 -34.86
CA LEU A 78 -8.27 55.30 -33.49
C LEU A 78 -9.80 55.23 -33.46
N PHE A 79 -10.48 55.91 -34.39
CA PHE A 79 -11.93 55.86 -34.51
C PHE A 79 -12.40 54.44 -34.86
N LEU A 80 -11.77 53.79 -35.85
CA LEU A 80 -12.10 52.41 -36.25
C LEU A 80 -11.76 51.40 -35.15
N SER A 81 -10.65 51.57 -34.42
CA SER A 81 -10.31 50.77 -33.24
C SER A 81 -11.33 50.96 -32.12
N GLY A 82 -11.77 52.19 -31.84
CA GLY A 82 -12.83 52.44 -30.85
C GLY A 82 -14.16 51.78 -31.23
N LEU A 83 -14.52 51.79 -32.53
CA LEU A 83 -15.67 51.03 -33.02
C LEU A 83 -15.46 49.51 -32.87
N ALA A 84 -14.26 48.99 -33.15
CA ALA A 84 -13.96 47.58 -32.93
C ALA A 84 -14.11 47.20 -31.44
N THR A 85 -13.61 48.04 -30.53
CA THR A 85 -13.79 47.86 -29.08
C THR A 85 -15.26 47.87 -28.69
N LEU A 86 -16.09 48.76 -29.24
CA LEU A 86 -17.55 48.73 -29.01
C LEU A 86 -18.18 47.41 -29.47
N TYR A 87 -17.75 46.86 -30.62
CA TYR A 87 -18.24 45.57 -31.11
C TYR A 87 -17.82 44.40 -30.22
N GLU A 88 -16.57 44.39 -29.74
CA GLU A 88 -16.07 43.41 -28.77
C GLU A 88 -16.84 43.46 -27.45
N LEU A 89 -17.23 44.67 -27.01
CA LEU A 89 -18.10 44.89 -25.85
C LEU A 89 -19.58 44.52 -26.11
N GLY A 90 -19.92 44.01 -27.30
CA GLY A 90 -21.25 43.51 -27.63
C GLY A 90 -22.19 44.53 -28.28
N VAL A 91 -21.71 45.73 -28.64
CA VAL A 91 -22.50 46.71 -29.37
C VAL A 91 -22.58 46.31 -30.84
N ASN A 92 -23.81 46.07 -31.33
CA ASN A 92 -24.01 45.69 -32.73
C ASN A 92 -23.87 46.91 -33.66
N LEU A 93 -22.69 47.09 -34.23
CA LEU A 93 -22.36 48.19 -35.13
C LEU A 93 -22.71 47.86 -36.59
N SER A 94 -22.97 48.91 -37.38
CA SER A 94 -23.23 48.81 -38.83
C SER A 94 -22.08 49.45 -39.62
N PRO A 95 -20.89 48.81 -39.68
CA PRO A 95 -19.71 49.42 -40.30
C PRO A 95 -19.89 49.72 -41.80
N HIS A 96 -20.79 49.02 -42.48
CA HIS A 96 -21.12 49.24 -43.89
C HIS A 96 -21.68 50.64 -44.21
N LYS A 97 -22.10 51.42 -43.20
CA LYS A 97 -22.53 52.82 -43.39
C LYS A 97 -21.36 53.81 -43.48
N LEU A 98 -20.14 53.38 -43.12
CA LEU A 98 -18.95 54.22 -43.07
C LEU A 98 -18.22 54.30 -44.42
N TYR A 99 -18.52 53.40 -45.35
CA TYR A 99 -17.92 53.34 -46.67
C TYR A 99 -18.98 53.15 -47.76
N PRO A 100 -18.68 53.45 -49.03
CA PRO A 100 -19.63 53.28 -50.12
C PRO A 100 -20.18 51.84 -50.21
N LEU A 101 -21.46 51.71 -50.56
CA LEU A 101 -22.11 50.40 -50.68
C LEU A 101 -21.42 49.55 -51.76
N CYS A 102 -21.12 48.30 -51.41
CA CYS A 102 -20.59 47.32 -52.35
C CYS A 102 -21.66 46.96 -53.41
N GLU A 103 -21.25 46.85 -54.67
CA GLU A 103 -22.12 46.40 -55.76
C GLU A 103 -22.36 44.89 -55.67
N TRP A 104 -23.62 44.48 -55.58
CA TRP A 104 -24.04 43.08 -55.59
C TRP A 104 -24.52 42.69 -56.99
N PRO A 105 -24.25 41.46 -57.47
CA PRO A 105 -23.55 40.36 -56.78
C PRO A 105 -22.03 40.52 -56.73
N VAL A 106 -21.40 39.93 -55.70
CA VAL A 106 -19.93 39.92 -55.55
C VAL A 106 -19.24 39.16 -56.70
N ALA A 107 -17.95 39.46 -56.91
CA ALA A 107 -17.14 38.83 -57.95
C ALA A 107 -17.02 37.31 -57.77
N ARG A 108 -16.92 36.57 -58.89
CA ARG A 108 -16.87 35.09 -58.89
C ARG A 108 -15.71 34.50 -58.09
N ASN A 109 -14.62 35.24 -57.95
CA ASN A 109 -13.42 34.81 -57.22
C ASN A 109 -13.43 35.21 -55.73
N THR A 110 -14.52 35.79 -55.21
CA THR A 110 -14.66 36.11 -53.80
C THR A 110 -14.67 34.83 -52.95
N GLN A 111 -13.87 34.81 -51.88
CA GLN A 111 -13.70 33.65 -51.00
C GLN A 111 -15.04 33.21 -50.36
N SER A 112 -15.25 31.90 -50.26
CA SER A 112 -16.41 31.34 -49.54
C SER A 112 -16.29 31.60 -48.03
N ILE A 113 -17.36 32.12 -47.42
CA ILE A 113 -17.43 32.36 -45.97
C ILE A 113 -17.53 31.03 -45.20
N ASN A 114 -18.11 29.98 -45.80
CA ASN A 114 -18.38 28.72 -45.11
C ASN A 114 -17.11 28.06 -44.53
N SER A 115 -15.97 28.15 -45.22
CA SER A 115 -14.69 27.60 -44.73
C SER A 115 -14.07 28.39 -43.58
N LEU A 116 -14.53 29.62 -43.33
CA LEU A 116 -14.00 30.49 -42.28
C LEU A 116 -14.76 30.37 -40.96
N ILE A 117 -16.01 29.87 -41.00
CA ILE A 117 -16.83 29.64 -39.81
C ILE A 117 -16.39 28.34 -39.14
N LYS A 118 -15.82 28.44 -37.94
CA LYS A 118 -15.46 27.28 -37.11
C LYS A 118 -16.46 27.13 -35.97
N TRP A 119 -16.88 25.89 -35.71
CA TRP A 119 -17.72 25.53 -34.59
C TRP A 119 -16.87 24.87 -33.51
N ASP A 120 -17.30 24.96 -32.25
CA ASP A 120 -16.71 24.14 -31.17
C ASP A 120 -17.22 22.69 -31.28
N HIS A 121 -16.36 21.80 -31.76
CA HIS A 121 -16.63 20.37 -31.88
C HIS A 121 -16.03 19.55 -30.73
N SER A 122 -15.66 20.18 -29.61
CA SER A 122 -15.14 19.48 -28.42
C SER A 122 -16.14 18.50 -27.81
N SER A 123 -17.44 18.79 -27.94
CA SER A 123 -18.51 17.92 -27.47
C SER A 123 -18.77 16.75 -28.43
N VAL A 124 -18.60 15.52 -27.95
CA VAL A 124 -18.81 14.30 -28.76
C VAL A 124 -20.26 13.83 -28.66
N ILE A 125 -20.95 13.76 -29.81
CA ILE A 125 -22.31 13.22 -29.91
C ILE A 125 -22.24 11.69 -30.08
N PRO A 126 -23.02 10.89 -29.33
CA PRO A 126 -22.98 9.42 -29.43
C PRO A 126 -23.36 8.94 -30.85
N ARG A 127 -22.42 8.24 -31.51
CA ARG A 127 -22.61 7.63 -32.84
C ARG A 127 -23.01 6.16 -32.72
N ARG A 128 -23.92 5.71 -33.58
CA ARG A 128 -24.25 4.28 -33.70
C ARG A 128 -23.17 3.58 -34.54
N ILE A 129 -22.43 2.63 -33.96
CA ILE A 129 -21.33 1.92 -34.61
C ILE A 129 -21.79 0.53 -35.08
N TYR A 130 -21.43 0.18 -36.32
CA TYR A 130 -21.59 -1.17 -36.88
C TYR A 130 -20.32 -1.98 -36.59
N PRO A 131 -20.41 -3.27 -36.17
CA PRO A 131 -21.61 -4.11 -36.16
C PRO A 131 -22.38 -4.14 -34.83
N GLU A 132 -21.92 -3.44 -33.78
CA GLU A 132 -22.37 -3.56 -32.38
C GLU A 132 -23.89 -3.44 -32.16
N ARG A 133 -24.59 -2.62 -32.97
CA ARG A 133 -26.05 -2.47 -32.90
C ARG A 133 -26.83 -3.35 -33.90
N TYR A 134 -26.18 -3.82 -34.95
CA TYR A 134 -26.83 -4.45 -36.12
C TYR A 134 -26.60 -5.96 -36.18
N ASN A 135 -25.54 -6.47 -35.58
CA ASN A 135 -25.40 -7.89 -35.27
C ASN A 135 -26.10 -8.16 -33.94
N ARG A 136 -27.37 -8.58 -34.00
CA ARG A 136 -27.95 -9.36 -32.90
C ARG A 136 -27.15 -10.66 -32.82
N GLY A 137 -26.14 -10.70 -31.96
CA GLY A 137 -25.50 -11.96 -31.57
C GLY A 137 -26.57 -12.96 -31.15
N ASN A 138 -26.33 -14.26 -31.38
CA ASN A 138 -27.20 -15.38 -31.00
C ASN A 138 -28.02 -15.08 -29.73
N ALA A 139 -29.31 -15.41 -29.70
CA ALA A 139 -30.20 -15.17 -28.55
C ALA A 139 -29.68 -15.68 -27.18
N ALA A 140 -28.64 -16.52 -27.17
CA ALA A 140 -27.92 -17.01 -26.01
C ALA A 140 -26.95 -16.00 -25.34
N ASP A 141 -26.45 -15.01 -26.08
CA ASP A 141 -25.43 -14.06 -25.62
C ASP A 141 -26.03 -12.66 -25.32
N MET A 142 -25.66 -12.05 -24.19
CA MET A 142 -26.00 -10.66 -23.84
C MET A 142 -24.74 -9.91 -23.43
N ASN A 143 -24.40 -8.83 -24.15
CA ASN A 143 -23.31 -7.94 -23.78
C ASN A 143 -23.86 -6.76 -22.97
N VAL A 144 -23.25 -6.49 -21.82
CA VAL A 144 -23.61 -5.38 -20.93
C VAL A 144 -22.38 -4.49 -20.77
N VAL A 145 -22.54 -3.21 -21.06
CA VAL A 145 -21.51 -2.20 -20.79
C VAL A 145 -21.82 -1.58 -19.45
N VAL A 146 -20.87 -1.66 -18.52
CA VAL A 146 -20.90 -0.96 -17.23
C VAL A 146 -20.03 0.28 -17.37
N ASN A 147 -20.61 1.46 -17.14
CA ASN A 147 -19.93 2.74 -17.28
C ASN A 147 -20.12 3.59 -16.03
N CYS A 148 -19.14 3.64 -15.15
CA CYS A 148 -19.25 4.39 -13.90
C CYS A 148 -19.18 5.93 -14.08
N SER A 149 -18.99 6.45 -15.30
CA SER A 149 -19.15 7.88 -15.60
C SER A 149 -20.63 8.32 -15.72
N ILE A 150 -21.57 7.38 -15.85
CA ILE A 150 -23.01 7.69 -15.90
C ILE A 150 -23.69 7.45 -14.55
N LYS A 151 -24.69 8.27 -14.23
CA LYS A 151 -25.37 8.30 -12.93
C LYS A 151 -26.01 6.95 -12.53
N GLU A 152 -26.46 6.17 -13.50
CA GLU A 152 -27.11 4.87 -13.26
C GLU A 152 -26.15 3.80 -12.72
N ASP A 153 -24.88 3.82 -13.15
CA ASP A 153 -23.86 2.82 -12.81
C ASP A 153 -22.83 3.36 -11.80
N GLU A 154 -22.77 4.67 -11.60
CA GLU A 154 -21.87 5.36 -10.64
C GLU A 154 -21.88 4.71 -9.25
N PHE A 155 -23.04 4.24 -8.79
CA PHE A 155 -23.17 3.60 -7.48
C PHE A 155 -22.32 2.32 -7.32
N TYR A 156 -21.91 1.65 -8.41
CA TYR A 156 -21.01 0.51 -8.32
C TYR A 156 -19.62 0.89 -7.77
N LEU A 157 -19.21 2.16 -7.88
CA LEU A 157 -17.96 2.65 -7.31
C LEU A 157 -17.96 2.57 -5.77
N ASP A 158 -19.13 2.68 -5.14
CA ASP A 158 -19.31 2.54 -3.69
C ASP A 158 -19.11 1.08 -3.21
N HIS A 159 -19.03 0.09 -4.10
CA HIS A 159 -18.63 -1.27 -3.72
C HIS A 159 -17.09 -1.37 -3.72
N SER A 160 -16.47 -0.73 -2.72
CA SER A 160 -15.02 -0.66 -2.55
C SER A 160 -14.51 -1.70 -1.55
N VAL A 161 -13.41 -2.35 -1.92
CA VAL A 161 -12.71 -3.37 -1.14
C VAL A 161 -11.22 -3.07 -1.21
N ASP A 162 -10.58 -2.86 -0.06
CA ASP A 162 -9.17 -2.51 0.09
C ASP A 162 -8.77 -1.31 -0.80
N GLY A 163 -9.57 -0.23 -0.71
CA GLY A 163 -9.40 0.99 -1.50
C GLY A 163 -9.71 0.89 -3.00
N ASN A 164 -10.18 -0.26 -3.50
CA ASN A 164 -10.50 -0.45 -4.92
C ASN A 164 -11.98 -0.75 -5.12
N SER A 165 -12.64 -0.02 -6.03
CA SER A 165 -13.99 -0.35 -6.46
C SER A 165 -13.99 -1.64 -7.29
N ILE A 166 -14.77 -2.64 -6.87
CA ILE A 166 -14.91 -3.91 -7.59
C ILE A 166 -16.37 -4.17 -7.93
N PHE A 167 -16.63 -4.82 -9.06
CA PHE A 167 -17.99 -5.17 -9.45
C PHE A 167 -18.58 -6.22 -8.48
N PRO A 168 -19.73 -5.93 -7.85
CA PRO A 168 -20.28 -6.77 -6.78
C PRO A 168 -20.72 -8.15 -7.28
N ALA A 169 -20.61 -9.16 -6.41
CA ALA A 169 -21.08 -10.52 -6.70
C ALA A 169 -22.57 -10.54 -7.11
N THR A 170 -23.38 -9.74 -6.42
CA THR A 170 -24.81 -9.59 -6.65
C THR A 170 -25.13 -8.84 -7.95
N GLY A 171 -24.20 -8.04 -8.46
CA GLY A 171 -24.28 -7.45 -9.79
C GLY A 171 -24.29 -8.52 -10.87
N TYR A 172 -23.41 -9.52 -10.79
CA TYR A 172 -23.40 -10.64 -11.74
C TYR A 172 -24.69 -11.45 -11.72
N LEU A 173 -25.22 -11.72 -10.52
CA LEU A 173 -26.50 -12.43 -10.35
C LEU A 173 -27.66 -11.66 -11.00
N MET A 174 -27.70 -10.33 -10.84
CA MET A 174 -28.68 -9.47 -11.51
C MET A 174 -28.58 -9.56 -13.04
N LEU A 175 -27.39 -9.59 -13.61
CA LEU A 175 -27.21 -9.74 -15.06
C LEU A 175 -27.72 -11.10 -15.57
N ALA A 176 -27.40 -12.19 -14.86
CA ALA A 176 -27.89 -13.52 -15.20
C ALA A 176 -29.42 -13.62 -15.08
N TRP A 177 -30.00 -13.03 -14.03
CA TRP A 177 -31.46 -12.96 -13.84
C TRP A 177 -32.16 -12.19 -14.95
N ARG A 178 -31.65 -11.01 -15.33
CA ARG A 178 -32.16 -10.24 -16.46
C ARG A 178 -32.12 -11.04 -17.76
N LYS A 179 -31.05 -11.81 -17.99
CA LYS A 179 -30.96 -12.68 -19.18
C LYS A 179 -32.03 -13.77 -19.17
N LEU A 180 -32.21 -14.48 -18.05
CA LEU A 180 -33.25 -15.50 -17.91
C LEU A 180 -34.65 -14.91 -18.15
N ALA A 181 -34.97 -13.77 -17.54
CA ALA A 181 -36.26 -13.12 -17.71
C ALA A 181 -36.50 -12.70 -19.17
N THR A 182 -35.47 -12.17 -19.84
CA THR A 182 -35.51 -11.82 -21.27
C THR A 182 -35.78 -13.06 -22.14
N ASP A 183 -35.16 -14.20 -21.80
CA ASP A 183 -35.38 -15.48 -22.49
C ASP A 183 -36.82 -15.99 -22.34
N LEU A 184 -37.41 -15.77 -21.16
CA LEU A 184 -38.81 -16.07 -20.86
C LEU A 184 -39.81 -15.03 -21.39
N GLY A 185 -39.34 -13.95 -22.03
CA GLY A 185 -40.20 -12.86 -22.51
C GLY A 185 -40.90 -12.06 -21.41
N LYS A 186 -40.35 -12.06 -20.19
CA LYS A 186 -40.93 -11.41 -19.00
C LYS A 186 -39.98 -10.34 -18.44
N LEU A 187 -40.54 -9.41 -17.66
CA LEU A 187 -39.73 -8.46 -16.89
C LEU A 187 -39.11 -9.17 -15.68
N TRP A 188 -37.86 -8.87 -15.35
CA TRP A 188 -37.11 -9.56 -14.29
C TRP A 188 -37.82 -9.51 -12.92
N HIS A 189 -38.41 -8.38 -12.57
CA HIS A 189 -39.14 -8.20 -11.29
C HIS A 189 -40.46 -8.97 -11.21
N SER A 190 -40.89 -9.65 -12.28
CA SER A 190 -42.05 -10.54 -12.29
C SER A 190 -41.68 -12.03 -12.24
N VAL A 191 -40.38 -12.34 -12.36
CA VAL A 191 -39.86 -13.71 -12.48
C VAL A 191 -39.09 -14.07 -11.21
N PRO A 192 -39.62 -14.94 -10.35
CA PRO A 192 -38.84 -15.52 -9.26
C PRO A 192 -37.75 -16.44 -9.84
N VAL A 193 -36.63 -16.58 -9.13
CA VAL A 193 -35.45 -17.32 -9.61
C VAL A 193 -34.76 -18.14 -8.53
N ILE A 194 -34.10 -19.21 -8.96
CA ILE A 194 -33.21 -20.04 -8.15
C ILE A 194 -31.85 -20.09 -8.85
N PHE A 195 -30.82 -19.70 -8.12
CA PHE A 195 -29.42 -19.87 -8.45
C PHE A 195 -28.86 -21.07 -7.72
N GLU A 196 -28.06 -21.88 -8.41
CA GLU A 196 -27.42 -23.08 -7.86
C GLU A 196 -25.95 -23.12 -8.27
N ASN A 197 -25.08 -23.45 -7.31
CA ASN A 197 -23.64 -23.63 -7.50
C ASN A 197 -22.97 -22.45 -8.22
N VAL A 198 -23.23 -21.22 -7.76
CA VAL A 198 -22.60 -20.02 -8.33
C VAL A 198 -21.18 -19.89 -7.79
N HIS A 199 -20.21 -19.84 -8.68
CA HIS A 199 -18.78 -19.71 -8.38
C HIS A 199 -18.24 -18.39 -8.90
N LEU A 200 -17.67 -17.58 -7.99
CA LEU A 200 -17.02 -16.31 -8.28
C LEU A 200 -15.52 -16.57 -8.48
N LYS A 201 -15.06 -16.43 -9.73
CA LYS A 201 -13.68 -16.82 -10.12
C LYS A 201 -12.69 -15.66 -10.03
N ARG A 202 -13.15 -14.45 -10.32
CA ARG A 202 -12.33 -13.22 -10.31
C ARG A 202 -13.18 -11.99 -10.03
N ALA A 203 -12.59 -11.01 -9.37
CA ALA A 203 -13.12 -9.67 -9.26
C ALA A 203 -12.85 -8.89 -10.56
N VAL A 204 -13.74 -7.95 -10.88
CA VAL A 204 -13.60 -6.99 -11.98
C VAL A 204 -13.44 -5.62 -11.35
N PHE A 205 -12.35 -4.93 -11.65
CA PHE A 205 -12.02 -3.63 -11.06
C PHE A 205 -12.70 -2.51 -11.83
N LEU A 206 -13.33 -1.59 -11.10
CA LEU A 206 -14.06 -0.45 -11.64
C LEU A 206 -13.26 0.83 -11.43
N THR A 207 -13.29 1.72 -12.42
CA THR A 207 -12.84 3.11 -12.29
C THR A 207 -13.88 4.03 -12.93
N GLN A 208 -13.85 5.31 -12.60
CA GLN A 208 -14.80 6.27 -13.15
C GLN A 208 -14.66 6.40 -14.68
N GLU A 209 -13.43 6.32 -15.20
CA GLU A 209 -13.11 6.53 -16.62
C GLU A 209 -13.28 5.28 -17.51
N ASN A 210 -13.25 4.07 -16.93
CA ASN A 210 -13.22 2.84 -17.71
C ASN A 210 -14.62 2.29 -18.02
N ASN A 211 -14.86 2.00 -19.30
CA ASN A 211 -16.00 1.20 -19.73
C ASN A 211 -15.66 -0.28 -19.69
N ILE A 212 -16.47 -1.07 -18.98
CA ILE A 212 -16.26 -2.52 -18.86
C ILE A 212 -17.36 -3.26 -19.60
N ILE A 213 -16.96 -4.22 -20.43
CA ILE A 213 -17.90 -5.05 -21.19
C ILE A 213 -17.98 -6.43 -20.55
N LEU A 214 -19.15 -6.73 -19.97
CA LEU A 214 -19.48 -8.03 -19.41
C LEU A 214 -20.37 -8.80 -20.38
N LYS A 215 -19.87 -9.94 -20.85
CA LYS A 215 -20.59 -10.85 -21.74
C LYS A 215 -21.24 -11.98 -20.95
N VAL A 216 -22.57 -11.99 -20.92
CA VAL A 216 -23.39 -13.03 -20.29
C VAL A 216 -23.72 -14.10 -21.33
N LYS A 217 -23.38 -15.34 -21.04
CA LYS A 217 -23.80 -16.53 -21.79
C LYS A 217 -24.78 -17.34 -20.95
N TYR A 218 -25.89 -17.73 -21.54
CA TYR A 218 -26.91 -18.55 -20.88
C TYR A 218 -27.35 -19.70 -21.79
N PHE A 219 -27.52 -20.89 -21.21
CA PHE A 219 -27.95 -22.11 -21.88
C PHE A 219 -29.33 -22.52 -21.36
N PRO A 220 -30.44 -22.23 -22.09
CA PRO A 220 -31.81 -22.42 -21.60
C PRO A 220 -32.15 -23.85 -21.16
N LEU A 221 -31.61 -24.87 -21.84
CA LEU A 221 -31.91 -26.28 -21.56
C LEU A 221 -31.29 -26.77 -20.25
N THR A 222 -30.08 -26.34 -19.91
CA THR A 222 -29.36 -26.78 -18.70
C THR A 222 -29.51 -25.79 -17.55
N GLY A 223 -29.94 -24.56 -17.83
CA GLY A 223 -29.94 -23.44 -16.90
C GLY A 223 -28.53 -22.87 -16.63
N GLU A 224 -27.49 -23.37 -17.30
CA GLU A 224 -26.12 -22.93 -17.04
C GLU A 224 -25.88 -21.51 -17.56
N PHE A 225 -25.18 -20.71 -16.77
CA PHE A 225 -24.74 -19.38 -17.18
C PHE A 225 -23.27 -19.15 -16.84
N ALA A 226 -22.64 -18.29 -17.64
CA ALA A 226 -21.29 -17.80 -17.40
C ALA A 226 -21.18 -16.34 -17.84
N ILE A 227 -20.50 -15.52 -17.03
CA ILE A 227 -20.26 -14.11 -17.37
C ILE A 227 -18.76 -13.90 -17.55
N TYR A 228 -18.39 -13.25 -18.64
CA TYR A 228 -17.00 -13.01 -19.03
C TYR A 228 -16.70 -11.52 -19.06
N GLU A 229 -15.53 -11.16 -18.54
CA GLU A 229 -14.85 -9.91 -18.88
C GLU A 229 -13.79 -10.27 -19.94
N ASN A 230 -13.91 -9.71 -21.14
CA ASN A 230 -13.10 -10.10 -22.29
C ASN A 230 -13.21 -11.61 -22.60
N LYS A 231 -12.16 -12.40 -22.30
CA LYS A 231 -12.10 -13.86 -22.49
C LYS A 231 -12.07 -14.65 -21.17
N ASN A 232 -12.06 -13.97 -20.04
CA ASN A 232 -11.90 -14.59 -18.73
C ASN A 232 -13.27 -14.72 -18.05
N ALA A 233 -13.60 -15.93 -17.58
CA ALA A 233 -14.85 -16.14 -16.84
C ALA A 233 -14.76 -15.49 -15.45
N CYS A 234 -15.69 -14.59 -15.14
CA CYS A 234 -15.81 -13.92 -13.86
C CYS A 234 -16.70 -14.70 -12.90
N VAL A 235 -17.83 -15.20 -13.39
CA VAL A 235 -18.77 -16.03 -12.63
C VAL A 235 -19.32 -17.16 -13.50
N THR A 236 -19.62 -18.29 -12.87
CA THR A 236 -20.32 -19.43 -13.49
C THR A 236 -21.33 -20.01 -12.53
N GLY A 237 -22.46 -20.52 -13.01
CA GLY A 237 -23.44 -21.20 -12.16
C GLY A 237 -24.64 -21.71 -12.95
N LYS A 238 -25.69 -22.12 -12.24
CA LYS A 238 -27.00 -22.44 -12.82
C LYS A 238 -28.06 -21.46 -12.35
N ILE A 239 -28.99 -21.12 -13.22
CA ILE A 239 -30.14 -20.26 -12.95
C ILE A 239 -31.39 -20.86 -13.62
N ARG A 240 -32.49 -20.90 -12.88
CA ARG A 240 -33.81 -21.36 -13.37
C ARG A 240 -34.94 -20.60 -12.69
N ALA A 241 -36.11 -20.57 -13.33
CA ALA A 241 -37.34 -20.20 -12.65
C ALA A 241 -37.77 -21.34 -11.69
N PRO A 242 -38.34 -21.03 -10.51
CA PRO A 242 -38.89 -22.04 -9.63
C PRO A 242 -40.08 -22.73 -10.29
N GLY A 243 -40.16 -24.05 -10.15
CA GLY A 243 -41.36 -24.82 -10.54
C GLY A 243 -42.42 -24.74 -9.45
N ASN A 244 -42.88 -25.91 -8.97
CA ASN A 244 -43.78 -26.03 -7.80
C ASN A 244 -43.05 -25.90 -6.45
N ASP A 245 -41.75 -25.58 -6.46
CA ASP A 245 -40.98 -25.36 -5.24
C ASP A 245 -41.61 -24.20 -4.47
N VAL A 246 -42.14 -24.41 -3.25
CA VAL A 246 -42.67 -23.33 -2.40
C VAL A 246 -41.52 -22.74 -1.57
N LEU A 247 -41.53 -21.43 -1.33
CA LEU A 247 -40.50 -20.75 -0.55
C LEU A 247 -40.82 -20.98 0.94
N ILE A 248 -40.19 -22.00 1.55
CA ILE A 248 -40.47 -22.41 2.95
C ILE A 248 -40.04 -21.32 3.94
N ALA A 249 -39.06 -20.49 3.57
CA ALA A 249 -38.40 -19.51 4.44
C ALA A 249 -39.31 -18.39 5.00
N GLN A 250 -40.46 -18.08 4.40
CA GLN A 250 -41.36 -17.06 4.97
C GLN A 250 -41.94 -17.48 6.33
N GLN A 251 -42.17 -18.78 6.53
CA GLN A 251 -42.71 -19.29 7.78
C GLN A 251 -41.71 -19.16 8.93
N LEU A 252 -40.41 -19.38 8.66
CA LEU A 252 -39.31 -19.21 9.63
C LEU A 252 -39.12 -17.76 10.06
N ILE A 253 -39.38 -16.78 9.19
CA ILE A 253 -39.31 -15.36 9.54
C ILE A 253 -40.46 -14.99 10.48
N TYR A 254 -41.70 -15.39 10.13
CA TYR A 254 -42.87 -15.16 10.98
C TYR A 254 -42.78 -15.82 12.35
N GLU A 255 -42.23 -17.05 12.43
CA GLU A 255 -42.02 -17.76 13.70
C GLU A 255 -40.97 -17.10 14.60
N ASN A 256 -40.06 -16.28 14.03
CA ASN A 256 -38.95 -15.65 14.76
C ASN A 256 -39.01 -14.11 14.80
N GLU A 257 -40.05 -13.47 14.24
CA GLU A 257 -40.29 -12.01 14.31
C GLU A 257 -40.35 -11.49 15.76
N SER A 258 -40.82 -12.31 16.70
CA SER A 258 -40.87 -11.99 18.14
C SER A 258 -39.49 -11.93 18.81
N LYS A 259 -38.48 -12.64 18.27
CA LYS A 259 -37.10 -12.66 18.80
C LYS A 259 -36.26 -11.46 18.36
N LEU A 260 -36.63 -10.78 17.27
CA LEU A 260 -35.98 -9.56 16.76
C LEU A 260 -36.07 -8.40 17.77
N SER A 261 -37.14 -8.34 18.56
CA SER A 261 -37.37 -7.33 19.61
C SER A 261 -36.61 -7.58 20.92
N GLU A 262 -36.05 -8.78 21.13
CA GLU A 262 -35.46 -9.20 22.41
C GLU A 262 -33.93 -9.11 22.49
N SER A 263 -33.23 -8.72 21.41
CA SER A 263 -31.76 -8.68 21.43
C SER A 263 -31.22 -7.64 22.42
N GLN A 264 -30.58 -8.11 23.49
CA GLN A 264 -30.07 -7.25 24.56
C GLN A 264 -28.92 -6.33 24.10
N TYR A 265 -28.19 -6.71 23.04
CA TYR A 265 -27.09 -5.95 22.45
C TYR A 265 -27.14 -6.00 20.91
N SER A 266 -27.09 -4.83 20.27
CA SER A 266 -27.09 -4.70 18.81
C SER A 266 -26.12 -3.62 18.36
N ILE A 267 -25.42 -3.86 17.26
CA ILE A 267 -24.56 -2.87 16.60
C ILE A 267 -25.37 -2.07 15.58
N LYS A 268 -25.10 -0.76 15.51
CA LYS A 268 -25.76 0.17 14.57
C LYS A 268 -24.96 0.29 13.29
N LYS A 269 -25.59 0.84 12.24
CA LYS A 269 -25.01 1.10 10.91
C LYS A 269 -23.58 1.65 10.94
N HIS A 270 -23.32 2.72 11.71
CA HIS A 270 -21.97 3.29 11.81
C HIS A 270 -20.94 2.27 12.30
N ASP A 271 -21.24 1.53 13.38
CA ASP A 271 -20.34 0.55 13.97
C ASP A 271 -20.14 -0.68 13.08
N ILE A 272 -21.21 -1.10 12.38
CA ILE A 272 -21.17 -2.18 11.39
C ILE A 272 -20.15 -1.86 10.30
N TYR A 273 -20.28 -0.69 9.66
CA TYR A 273 -19.41 -0.32 8.54
C TYR A 273 -18.02 0.12 8.98
N LYS A 274 -17.86 0.54 10.24
CA LYS A 274 -16.55 0.69 10.87
C LYS A 274 -15.84 -0.65 11.03
N GLU A 275 -16.51 -1.68 11.55
CA GLU A 275 -15.93 -3.01 11.70
C GLU A 275 -15.61 -3.64 10.33
N LEU A 276 -16.50 -3.50 9.34
CA LEU A 276 -16.24 -3.93 7.96
C LEU A 276 -15.05 -3.17 7.34
N GLY A 277 -14.94 -1.86 7.55
CA GLY A 277 -13.79 -1.06 7.11
C GLY A 277 -12.46 -1.52 7.74
N ILE A 278 -12.46 -1.87 9.04
CA ILE A 278 -11.28 -2.46 9.70
C ILE A 278 -10.87 -3.78 9.04
N MET A 279 -11.84 -4.57 8.54
CA MET A 279 -11.58 -5.79 7.77
C MET A 279 -11.09 -5.52 6.34
N GLY A 280 -11.06 -4.26 5.86
CA GLY A 280 -10.72 -3.88 4.49
C GLY A 280 -11.91 -3.88 3.52
N LEU A 281 -13.14 -3.89 4.02
CA LEU A 281 -14.36 -3.81 3.23
C LEU A 281 -14.91 -2.37 3.30
N ASP A 282 -14.35 -1.50 2.46
CA ASP A 282 -14.53 -0.04 2.47
C ASP A 282 -15.81 0.41 1.75
N TYR A 283 -16.96 -0.18 2.09
CA TYR A 283 -18.24 0.13 1.41
C TYR A 283 -18.61 1.61 1.51
N GLY A 284 -18.87 2.23 0.36
CA GLY A 284 -19.43 3.56 0.22
C GLY A 284 -20.94 3.59 0.45
N SER A 285 -21.50 4.79 0.41
CA SER A 285 -22.87 5.08 0.86
C SER A 285 -23.91 4.13 0.26
N ALA A 286 -23.87 3.83 -1.04
CA ALA A 286 -24.85 3.01 -1.74
C ALA A 286 -24.88 1.55 -1.27
N PHE A 287 -23.77 1.01 -0.77
CA PHE A 287 -23.66 -0.37 -0.27
C PHE A 287 -23.76 -0.47 1.25
N GLN A 288 -23.83 0.67 1.95
CA GLN A 288 -24.09 0.71 3.39
C GLN A 288 -25.57 0.54 3.72
N ARG A 289 -26.14 -0.66 3.52
CA ARG A 289 -27.58 -0.92 3.71
C ARG A 289 -27.93 -1.67 5.01
N LEU A 290 -26.98 -2.22 5.75
CA LEU A 290 -27.25 -2.82 7.07
C LEU A 290 -27.52 -1.70 8.09
N ASP A 291 -28.71 -1.67 8.69
CA ASP A 291 -29.08 -0.66 9.69
C ASP A 291 -28.72 -1.11 11.11
N LYS A 292 -29.06 -2.36 11.42
CA LYS A 292 -28.90 -2.96 12.75
C LYS A 292 -28.61 -4.44 12.61
N VAL A 293 -27.65 -4.95 13.37
CA VAL A 293 -27.38 -6.39 13.51
C VAL A 293 -27.21 -6.70 14.99
N GLY A 294 -27.87 -7.74 15.45
CA GLY A 294 -27.83 -8.26 16.82
C GLY A 294 -27.71 -9.77 16.82
N THR A 295 -27.42 -10.30 18.00
CA THR A 295 -27.30 -11.75 18.22
C THR A 295 -27.75 -12.08 19.64
N ASN A 296 -28.48 -13.18 19.79
CA ASN A 296 -28.93 -13.71 21.08
C ASN A 296 -28.12 -14.95 21.51
N ASP A 297 -27.42 -15.59 20.57
CA ASP A 297 -26.53 -16.74 20.74
C ASP A 297 -25.47 -16.70 19.62
N PHE A 298 -24.28 -17.24 19.87
CA PHE A 298 -23.13 -17.18 18.95
C PHE A 298 -23.40 -17.71 17.52
N ASN A 299 -24.47 -18.48 17.33
CA ASN A 299 -24.85 -19.09 16.04
C ASN A 299 -26.05 -18.45 15.34
N GLU A 300 -26.73 -17.50 15.97
CA GLU A 300 -27.96 -16.88 15.44
C GLU A 300 -27.83 -15.36 15.38
N PHE A 301 -27.99 -14.81 14.18
CA PHE A 301 -27.88 -13.38 13.90
C PHE A 301 -29.21 -12.85 13.35
N TYR A 302 -29.62 -11.70 13.85
CA TYR A 302 -30.86 -11.02 13.48
C TYR A 302 -30.52 -9.59 13.10
N GLY A 303 -31.15 -9.05 12.06
CA GLY A 303 -30.87 -7.67 11.68
C GLY A 303 -31.90 -7.07 10.75
N GLU A 304 -31.68 -5.80 10.44
CA GLU A 304 -32.51 -5.01 9.52
C GLU A 304 -31.63 -4.44 8.40
N CYS A 305 -32.14 -4.52 7.18
CA CYS A 305 -31.52 -3.96 5.99
C CYS A 305 -32.42 -2.88 5.36
N GLU A 306 -31.82 -1.74 5.01
CA GLU A 306 -32.47 -0.65 4.30
C GLU A 306 -32.63 -0.99 2.81
N TRP A 307 -33.87 -1.04 2.36
CA TRP A 307 -34.23 -1.06 0.96
C TRP A 307 -34.22 0.37 0.39
N ASP A 308 -33.64 0.57 -0.78
CA ASP A 308 -33.55 1.86 -1.48
C ASP A 308 -33.93 1.76 -2.97
N GLY A 309 -34.60 0.67 -3.36
CA GLY A 309 -34.95 0.38 -4.75
C GLY A 309 -33.92 -0.43 -5.53
N ARG A 310 -32.73 -0.70 -4.97
CA ARG A 310 -31.65 -1.42 -5.66
C ARG A 310 -31.46 -2.83 -5.09
N PHE A 311 -31.79 -3.84 -5.90
CA PHE A 311 -31.57 -5.25 -5.55
C PHE A 311 -30.10 -5.60 -5.33
N VAL A 312 -29.19 -4.99 -6.09
CA VAL A 312 -27.75 -5.29 -6.01
C VAL A 312 -27.20 -4.96 -4.62
N SER A 313 -27.42 -3.74 -4.13
CA SER A 313 -26.95 -3.29 -2.81
C SER A 313 -27.66 -4.01 -1.67
N TYR A 314 -28.97 -4.26 -1.80
CA TYR A 314 -29.74 -5.01 -0.80
C TYR A 314 -29.26 -6.46 -0.65
N MET A 315 -29.12 -7.20 -1.76
CA MET A 315 -28.59 -8.57 -1.72
C MET A 315 -27.15 -8.59 -1.21
N ASP A 316 -26.35 -7.57 -1.56
CA ASP A 316 -24.97 -7.49 -1.12
C ASP A 316 -24.89 -7.27 0.39
N ALA A 317 -25.75 -6.43 0.96
CA ALA A 317 -25.86 -6.25 2.40
C ALA A 317 -26.23 -7.54 3.16
N LEU A 318 -27.06 -8.41 2.58
CA LEU A 318 -27.29 -9.73 3.13
C LEU A 318 -26.01 -10.59 3.11
N LEU A 319 -25.20 -10.51 2.04
CA LEU A 319 -23.87 -11.14 1.99
C LEU A 319 -22.88 -10.52 2.99
N GLN A 320 -22.93 -9.20 3.22
CA GLN A 320 -22.10 -8.51 4.21
C GLN A 320 -22.35 -9.05 5.63
N SER A 321 -23.60 -9.41 5.96
CA SER A 321 -23.91 -10.01 7.27
C SER A 321 -23.16 -11.33 7.53
N ARG A 322 -22.83 -12.09 6.47
CA ARG A 322 -22.00 -13.29 6.56
C ARG A 322 -20.56 -12.98 6.94
N ALA A 323 -20.02 -11.83 6.52
CA ALA A 323 -18.67 -11.41 6.93
C ALA A 323 -18.64 -11.02 8.42
N LEU A 324 -19.68 -10.33 8.91
CA LEU A 324 -19.81 -9.97 10.33
C LEU A 324 -19.98 -11.16 11.26
N SER A 325 -20.58 -12.25 10.78
CA SER A 325 -20.80 -13.47 11.58
C SER A 325 -19.51 -14.26 11.83
N VAL A 326 -18.37 -13.82 11.31
CA VAL A 326 -17.10 -14.53 11.41
C VAL A 326 -16.28 -13.92 12.55
N PRO A 327 -15.78 -14.73 13.50
CA PRO A 327 -15.16 -14.21 14.73
C PRO A 327 -13.76 -13.60 14.55
N PHE A 328 -13.33 -13.32 13.31
CA PHE A 328 -11.99 -12.82 13.02
C PHE A 328 -11.99 -11.67 12.01
N ARG A 329 -11.14 -10.67 12.27
CA ARG A 329 -10.93 -9.48 11.44
C ARG A 329 -10.03 -9.78 10.25
N LYS A 330 -10.55 -10.50 9.26
CA LYS A 330 -9.87 -10.70 7.97
C LYS A 330 -10.76 -10.19 6.84
N MET A 331 -10.13 -9.74 5.76
CA MET A 331 -10.85 -9.40 4.54
C MET A 331 -11.41 -10.69 3.92
N LEU A 332 -12.73 -10.85 3.99
CA LEU A 332 -13.44 -12.04 3.52
C LEU A 332 -14.30 -11.68 2.31
N LEU A 333 -14.07 -12.37 1.19
CA LEU A 333 -14.88 -12.22 -0.01
C LEU A 333 -15.64 -13.52 -0.32
N PRO A 334 -16.87 -13.42 -0.85
CA PRO A 334 -17.62 -14.59 -1.30
C PRO A 334 -16.93 -15.22 -2.52
N VAL A 335 -16.85 -16.55 -2.53
CA VAL A 335 -16.30 -17.33 -3.66
C VAL A 335 -17.29 -18.34 -4.22
N MET A 336 -18.23 -18.80 -3.40
CA MET A 336 -19.28 -19.71 -3.85
C MET A 336 -20.59 -19.45 -3.10
N ILE A 337 -21.69 -19.47 -3.84
CA ILE A 337 -23.05 -19.47 -3.32
C ILE A 337 -23.67 -20.78 -3.78
N ARG A 338 -23.92 -21.69 -2.83
CA ARG A 338 -24.47 -23.02 -3.14
C ARG A 338 -25.88 -22.89 -3.69
N LYS A 339 -26.75 -22.13 -3.01
CA LYS A 339 -28.11 -21.90 -3.48
C LYS A 339 -28.60 -20.53 -3.03
N LEU A 340 -29.22 -19.79 -3.94
CA LEU A 340 -29.89 -18.53 -3.66
C LEU A 340 -31.23 -18.52 -4.38
N ARG A 341 -32.30 -18.29 -3.63
CA ARG A 341 -33.65 -18.17 -4.16
C ARG A 341 -34.17 -16.76 -3.92
N LEU A 342 -34.78 -16.19 -4.97
CA LEU A 342 -35.33 -14.85 -4.96
C LEU A 342 -36.76 -14.88 -5.48
N ASP A 343 -37.68 -14.30 -4.73
CA ASP A 343 -39.06 -14.06 -5.12
C ASP A 343 -39.42 -12.58 -4.92
N PRO A 344 -39.45 -11.78 -6.02
CA PRO A 344 -39.79 -10.36 -5.96
C PRO A 344 -41.17 -10.09 -5.36
N HIS A 345 -42.15 -10.98 -5.62
CA HIS A 345 -43.53 -10.76 -5.21
C HIS A 345 -43.62 -10.73 -3.69
N LEU A 346 -42.99 -11.73 -3.05
CA LEU A 346 -42.93 -11.86 -1.59
C LEU A 346 -42.15 -10.72 -0.93
N MET A 347 -41.09 -10.25 -1.58
CA MET A 347 -40.30 -9.11 -1.10
C MET A 347 -41.11 -7.80 -1.16
N PHE A 348 -41.77 -7.52 -2.29
CA PHE A 348 -42.59 -6.31 -2.44
C PHE A 348 -43.82 -6.33 -1.54
N ASP A 349 -44.42 -7.50 -1.29
CA ASP A 349 -45.52 -7.64 -0.34
C ASP A 349 -45.07 -7.33 1.11
N ALA A 350 -43.86 -7.71 1.49
CA ALA A 350 -43.30 -7.39 2.81
C ALA A 350 -43.01 -5.88 2.95
N ILE A 351 -42.42 -5.25 1.92
CA ILE A 351 -42.22 -3.80 1.86
C ILE A 351 -43.56 -3.05 2.02
N ARG A 352 -44.61 -3.54 1.33
CA ARG A 352 -45.97 -2.98 1.43
C ARG A 352 -46.53 -3.07 2.84
N ARG A 353 -46.40 -4.22 3.51
CA ARG A 353 -46.89 -4.41 4.90
C ARG A 353 -46.21 -3.49 5.90
N HIS A 354 -44.90 -3.31 5.76
CA HIS A 354 -44.14 -2.39 6.62
C HIS A 354 -44.56 -0.92 6.44
N LYS A 355 -44.95 -0.51 5.22
CA LYS A 355 -45.47 0.85 4.97
C LYS A 355 -46.77 1.10 5.74
N ILE A 356 -47.73 0.16 5.64
CA ILE A 356 -49.04 0.27 6.28
C ILE A 356 -48.89 0.42 7.80
N GLN A 357 -48.05 -0.41 8.44
CA GLN A 357 -47.79 -0.31 9.88
C GLN A 357 -47.15 1.03 10.30
N LYS A 358 -46.29 1.63 9.46
CA LYS A 358 -45.64 2.91 9.75
C LYS A 358 -46.60 4.11 9.61
N GLU A 359 -47.50 4.06 8.64
CA GLU A 359 -48.54 5.09 8.44
C GLU A 359 -49.58 5.04 9.58
N GLU A 360 -49.97 3.84 10.02
CA GLU A 360 -50.86 3.65 11.18
C GLU A 360 -50.25 4.13 12.51
N THR A 361 -48.93 3.97 12.70
CA THR A 361 -48.24 4.39 13.94
C THR A 361 -47.85 5.87 13.97
N THR A 362 -47.66 6.53 12.82
CA THR A 362 -47.23 7.94 12.74
C THR A 362 -48.39 8.93 12.51
N GLY A 363 -49.61 8.46 12.26
CA GLY A 363 -50.81 9.29 12.12
C GLY A 363 -50.81 10.22 10.89
N ARG A 364 -49.84 10.09 9.99
CA ARG A 364 -49.79 10.80 8.70
C ARG A 364 -50.20 9.84 7.60
N VAL A 365 -51.42 10.03 7.10
CA VAL A 365 -51.87 9.42 5.85
C VAL A 365 -51.53 10.40 4.73
N ASP A 366 -50.48 10.10 3.97
CA ASP A 366 -50.21 10.81 2.72
C ASP A 366 -51.23 10.31 1.67
N ASP A 367 -52.36 11.02 1.57
CA ASP A 367 -53.45 10.88 0.59
C ASP A 367 -54.65 9.96 1.01
N PRO A 368 -55.82 10.53 1.37
CA PRO A 368 -56.99 9.76 1.79
C PRO A 368 -57.63 8.90 0.69
N ASP A 369 -57.36 9.16 -0.61
CA ASP A 369 -57.93 8.38 -1.71
C ASP A 369 -57.35 6.96 -1.85
N ASP A 370 -56.13 6.71 -1.33
CA ASP A 370 -55.53 5.36 -1.33
C ASP A 370 -56.08 4.48 -0.20
N SER A 371 -56.55 5.07 0.90
CA SER A 371 -57.14 4.34 2.04
C SER A 371 -58.49 3.70 1.70
N VAL A 372 -59.28 4.34 0.85
CA VAL A 372 -60.61 3.86 0.43
C VAL A 372 -60.51 2.72 -0.59
N LYS A 373 -59.46 2.69 -1.44
CA LYS A 373 -59.17 1.53 -2.30
C LYS A 373 -58.62 0.34 -1.51
N LEU A 374 -57.85 0.59 -0.45
CA LEU A 374 -57.25 -0.45 0.38
C LEU A 374 -58.28 -1.25 1.19
N ALA A 375 -59.38 -0.62 1.60
CA ALA A 375 -60.47 -1.26 2.35
C ALA A 375 -61.35 -2.20 1.50
N PHE A 376 -61.40 -2.00 0.18
CA PHE A 376 -62.17 -2.88 -0.72
C PHE A 376 -61.45 -4.19 -1.05
N ASP A 377 -60.11 -4.23 -1.01
CA ASP A 377 -59.32 -5.43 -1.34
C ASP A 377 -59.09 -6.36 -0.12
N THR A 378 -59.10 -5.85 1.11
CA THR A 378 -58.93 -6.65 2.34
C THR A 378 -60.18 -7.44 2.74
N ALA A 379 -61.36 -7.06 2.25
CA ALA A 379 -62.62 -7.78 2.53
C ALA A 379 -62.76 -9.11 1.74
N GLY A 380 -61.89 -9.38 0.76
CA GLY A 380 -61.98 -10.57 -0.10
C GLY A 380 -61.09 -11.76 0.28
N ALA A 381 -60.20 -11.64 1.26
CA ALA A 381 -59.21 -12.66 1.61
C ALA A 381 -59.62 -13.50 2.83
N GLY A 382 -60.76 -14.18 2.74
CA GLY A 382 -61.17 -15.20 3.70
C GLY A 382 -60.91 -16.61 3.15
N VAL A 383 -59.94 -17.29 3.76
CA VAL A 383 -59.79 -18.75 3.92
C VAL A 383 -59.96 -19.65 2.67
N GLY A 384 -58.82 -20.20 2.24
CA GLY A 384 -58.60 -21.57 1.73
C GLY A 384 -59.61 -22.20 0.76
N LYS A 385 -59.13 -22.56 -0.44
CA LYS A 385 -59.62 -23.76 -1.14
C LYS A 385 -58.58 -24.34 -2.09
N VAL A 386 -58.35 -25.63 -1.87
CA VAL A 386 -57.71 -26.63 -2.72
C VAL A 386 -58.31 -26.58 -4.12
N TYR A 387 -57.50 -26.57 -5.17
CA TYR A 387 -57.99 -26.73 -6.54
C TYR A 387 -58.17 -28.20 -6.85
N ASP A 388 -59.43 -28.56 -7.07
CA ASP A 388 -59.85 -29.82 -7.68
C ASP A 388 -59.73 -29.74 -9.21
N LEU A 389 -59.57 -30.92 -9.80
CA LEU A 389 -59.45 -31.20 -11.22
C LEU A 389 -60.74 -30.85 -11.95
N THR A 390 -60.69 -29.99 -12.97
CA THR A 390 -61.49 -30.11 -14.22
C THR A 390 -61.14 -28.96 -15.15
N GLY A 391 -60.65 -29.30 -16.34
CA GLY A 391 -60.31 -28.32 -17.36
C GLY A 391 -61.56 -27.72 -17.99
N GLU A 392 -61.65 -26.39 -17.99
CA GLU A 392 -62.27 -25.60 -19.04
C GLU A 392 -61.76 -24.15 -18.97
N GLN A 393 -61.33 -23.61 -20.13
CA GLN A 393 -60.81 -22.26 -20.28
C GLN A 393 -61.94 -21.24 -20.25
N SER A 394 -61.82 -20.20 -19.43
CA SER A 394 -62.60 -18.96 -19.60
C SER A 394 -61.69 -17.73 -19.66
N THR A 395 -61.96 -16.90 -20.67
CA THR A 395 -61.24 -15.70 -21.10
C THR A 395 -61.59 -14.49 -20.23
N VAL A 396 -61.02 -14.40 -19.03
CA VAL A 396 -61.04 -13.16 -18.22
C VAL A 396 -59.72 -13.00 -17.46
N SER A 397 -58.60 -12.74 -18.15
CA SER A 397 -57.29 -12.53 -17.48
C SER A 397 -56.53 -11.26 -17.91
N THR A 398 -56.88 -10.61 -19.02
CA THR A 398 -56.01 -9.59 -19.63
C THR A 398 -56.12 -8.18 -19.02
N VAL A 399 -57.16 -7.89 -18.24
CA VAL A 399 -57.36 -6.55 -17.63
C VAL A 399 -56.84 -6.47 -16.19
N VAL A 400 -56.80 -7.58 -15.46
CA VAL A 400 -56.31 -7.64 -14.07
C VAL A 400 -54.78 -7.70 -14.01
N GLU A 401 -54.13 -8.40 -14.96
CA GLU A 401 -52.65 -8.45 -15.04
C GLU A 401 -52.03 -7.09 -15.41
N ARG A 402 -52.67 -6.30 -16.29
CA ARG A 402 -52.18 -4.95 -16.66
C ARG A 402 -52.23 -3.94 -15.50
N LYS A 403 -53.13 -4.12 -14.53
CA LYS A 403 -53.17 -3.28 -13.32
C LYS A 403 -52.13 -3.70 -12.28
N LYS A 404 -51.84 -5.01 -12.11
CA LYS A 404 -50.78 -5.50 -11.21
C LYS A 404 -49.38 -5.08 -11.66
N VAL A 405 -49.08 -5.09 -12.96
CA VAL A 405 -47.75 -4.72 -13.49
C VAL A 405 -47.43 -3.23 -13.31
N ARG A 406 -48.41 -2.32 -13.48
CA ARG A 406 -48.24 -0.89 -13.16
C ARG A 406 -48.11 -0.61 -11.66
N PHE A 407 -48.56 -1.53 -10.81
CA PHE A 407 -48.53 -1.39 -9.35
C PHE A 407 -47.11 -1.66 -8.81
N THR A 408 -46.44 -2.71 -9.27
CA THR A 408 -45.07 -3.09 -8.84
C THR A 408 -43.99 -2.06 -9.16
N GLU A 409 -44.13 -1.27 -10.24
CA GLU A 409 -43.15 -0.22 -10.59
C GLU A 409 -43.19 0.98 -9.63
N ARG A 410 -44.35 1.27 -9.03
CA ARG A 410 -44.52 2.42 -8.13
C ARG A 410 -43.86 2.21 -6.77
N PHE A 411 -43.77 0.96 -6.31
CA PHE A 411 -43.21 0.62 -4.98
C PHE A 411 -41.70 0.36 -4.96
N ALA A 412 -41.07 0.23 -6.12
CA ALA A 412 -39.61 0.11 -6.24
C ALA A 412 -38.85 1.37 -5.77
N GLN A 413 -39.52 2.49 -5.52
CA GLN A 413 -38.90 3.78 -5.17
C GLN A 413 -38.94 4.13 -3.68
N TYR A 414 -39.51 3.29 -2.82
CA TYR A 414 -39.68 3.61 -1.39
C TYR A 414 -38.57 3.03 -0.52
N SER A 415 -38.11 3.81 0.45
CA SER A 415 -37.22 3.30 1.50
C SER A 415 -38.00 2.50 2.54
N SER A 416 -37.51 1.32 2.90
CA SER A 416 -38.11 0.46 3.94
C SER A 416 -37.04 -0.34 4.66
N ARG A 417 -37.33 -0.78 5.89
CA ARG A 417 -36.43 -1.65 6.66
C ARG A 417 -36.97 -3.07 6.58
N ILE A 418 -36.11 -4.00 6.16
CA ILE A 418 -36.49 -5.38 5.92
C ILE A 418 -35.70 -6.26 6.89
N PRO A 419 -36.37 -7.09 7.71
CA PRO A 419 -35.69 -7.97 8.64
C PRO A 419 -34.99 -9.12 7.91
N PHE A 420 -33.89 -9.61 8.48
CA PHE A 420 -33.25 -10.84 8.07
C PHE A 420 -32.82 -11.66 9.29
N TYR A 421 -32.70 -12.97 9.07
CA TYR A 421 -32.23 -13.94 10.05
C TYR A 421 -31.16 -14.81 9.43
N TYR A 422 -30.07 -15.05 10.15
CA TYR A 422 -28.98 -15.92 9.72
C TYR A 422 -28.60 -16.93 10.79
N ASN A 423 -28.63 -18.22 10.43
CA ASN A 423 -28.26 -19.33 11.30
C ASN A 423 -26.95 -19.99 10.80
N LEU A 424 -25.92 -19.98 11.64
CA LEU A 424 -24.61 -20.55 11.31
C LEU A 424 -24.59 -22.08 11.28
N ASN A 425 -25.45 -22.75 12.07
CA ASN A 425 -25.50 -24.21 12.14
C ASN A 425 -26.10 -24.81 10.87
N THR A 426 -27.22 -24.25 10.40
CA THR A 426 -27.85 -24.65 9.13
C THR A 426 -27.20 -23.96 7.92
N LYS A 427 -26.39 -22.92 8.15
CA LYS A 427 -25.79 -22.04 7.13
C LYS A 427 -26.85 -21.38 6.24
N GLN A 428 -28.04 -21.12 6.77
CA GLN A 428 -29.15 -20.52 6.03
C GLN A 428 -29.39 -19.08 6.48
N LEU A 429 -29.45 -18.16 5.51
CA LEU A 429 -29.89 -16.79 5.67
C LEU A 429 -31.25 -16.63 5.00
N VAL A 430 -32.19 -16.01 5.71
CA VAL A 430 -33.54 -15.75 5.21
C VAL A 430 -33.90 -14.29 5.43
N SER A 431 -34.55 -13.71 4.43
CA SER A 431 -35.18 -12.38 4.48
C SER A 431 -36.44 -12.44 3.61
N PRO A 432 -37.45 -11.58 3.78
CA PRO A 432 -38.66 -11.63 2.97
C PRO A 432 -38.37 -11.68 1.46
N GLY A 433 -38.73 -12.79 0.81
CA GLY A 433 -38.49 -13.04 -0.60
C GLY A 433 -37.05 -13.46 -0.97
N VAL A 434 -36.15 -13.63 0.00
CA VAL A 434 -34.76 -14.07 -0.21
C VAL A 434 -34.44 -15.25 0.71
N GLU A 435 -33.94 -16.33 0.12
CA GLU A 435 -33.44 -17.51 0.85
C GLU A 435 -32.05 -17.86 0.30
N LEU A 436 -31.06 -17.87 1.17
CA LEU A 436 -29.66 -18.07 0.82
C LEU A 436 -29.11 -19.22 1.66
N GLU A 437 -28.68 -20.29 0.99
CA GLU A 437 -28.09 -21.46 1.62
C GLU A 437 -26.60 -21.51 1.30
N GLU A 438 -25.77 -21.56 2.34
CA GLU A 438 -24.33 -21.81 2.28
C GLU A 438 -23.56 -20.86 1.34
N VAL A 439 -23.17 -19.71 1.89
CA VAL A 439 -22.15 -18.83 1.29
C VAL A 439 -20.77 -19.22 1.79
N VAL A 440 -19.91 -19.61 0.85
CA VAL A 440 -18.50 -19.85 1.12
C VAL A 440 -17.75 -18.54 0.91
N VAL A 441 -17.13 -18.06 2.00
CA VAL A 441 -16.22 -16.91 1.99
C VAL A 441 -14.80 -17.38 2.19
N LEU A 442 -13.83 -16.76 1.50
CA LEU A 442 -12.41 -17.03 1.69
C LEU A 442 -11.66 -15.77 2.10
N PRO A 443 -10.62 -15.89 2.95
CA PRO A 443 -9.74 -14.79 3.28
C PRO A 443 -8.91 -14.38 2.07
N VAL A 444 -8.95 -13.09 1.77
CA VAL A 444 -8.19 -12.45 0.71
C VAL A 444 -7.08 -11.62 1.36
N PRO A 445 -5.82 -11.70 0.86
CA PRO A 445 -4.74 -10.92 1.42
C PRO A 445 -4.99 -9.44 1.13
N ARG A 446 -4.71 -8.58 2.10
CA ARG A 446 -4.68 -7.13 1.87
C ARG A 446 -3.46 -6.77 1.04
N ARG A 447 -3.60 -5.77 0.17
CA ARG A 447 -2.48 -5.19 -0.55
C ARG A 447 -1.69 -4.32 0.41
N THR A 448 -0.39 -4.57 0.50
CA THR A 448 0.53 -3.76 1.29
C THR A 448 1.17 -2.69 0.41
N ASP A 449 0.35 -1.87 -0.25
CA ASP A 449 0.83 -0.66 -0.91
C ASP A 449 0.85 0.48 0.11
N ILE A 450 1.63 0.32 1.19
CA ILE A 450 1.87 1.39 2.16
C ILE A 450 2.92 2.32 1.55
N THR A 451 2.54 3.08 0.52
CA THR A 451 3.36 4.16 0.02
C THR A 451 3.14 5.39 0.89
N GLY A 452 4.17 5.82 1.62
CA GLY A 452 4.18 7.15 2.26
C GLY A 452 4.16 7.20 3.79
N LEU A 453 4.21 6.07 4.52
CA LEU A 453 4.36 6.13 5.98
C LEU A 453 5.84 6.30 6.35
N VAL A 454 6.19 7.46 6.92
CA VAL A 454 7.57 7.77 7.34
C VAL A 454 7.65 7.67 8.87
N LEU A 455 8.56 6.82 9.36
CA LEU A 455 8.89 6.71 10.77
C LEU A 455 10.13 7.55 11.07
N ASP A 456 9.99 8.50 11.99
CA ASP A 456 11.08 9.35 12.48
C ASP A 456 11.32 9.09 13.98
N SER A 457 12.58 9.09 14.42
CA SER A 457 12.96 9.24 15.83
C SER A 457 13.05 10.73 16.20
N ALA A 458 12.56 11.10 17.38
CA ALA A 458 12.74 12.45 17.92
C ALA A 458 13.98 12.47 18.82
N GLU A 459 15.02 13.19 18.40
CA GLU A 459 16.33 13.18 19.06
C GLU A 459 16.83 14.59 19.36
N PHE A 460 17.61 14.74 20.43
CA PHE A 460 18.30 16.01 20.70
C PHE A 460 19.54 16.11 19.81
N CYS A 461 19.61 17.16 19.00
CA CYS A 461 20.73 17.45 18.13
C CYS A 461 21.42 18.73 18.60
N ALA A 462 22.67 18.61 19.06
CA ALA A 462 23.48 19.77 19.44
C ALA A 462 23.76 20.66 18.23
N ASN A 463 23.77 21.99 18.38
CA ASN A 463 24.06 22.90 17.27
C ASN A 463 25.46 22.67 16.71
N HIS A 464 26.42 22.38 17.59
CA HIS A 464 27.78 21.99 17.22
C HIS A 464 28.02 20.53 17.58
N ASP A 465 28.21 19.70 16.57
CA ASP A 465 28.43 18.27 16.73
C ASP A 465 29.57 17.79 15.84
N ASN A 466 30.61 17.26 16.47
CA ASN A 466 31.78 16.76 15.76
C ASN A 466 31.65 15.28 15.38
N HIS A 467 30.59 14.59 15.79
CA HIS A 467 30.30 13.18 15.49
C HIS A 467 28.83 13.04 15.09
N ALA A 468 28.44 13.71 14.00
CA ALA A 468 27.04 13.84 13.62
C ALA A 468 26.45 12.59 12.95
N ILE A 469 27.27 11.71 12.35
CA ILE A 469 26.80 10.46 11.72
C ILE A 469 26.47 9.40 12.76
N ASP A 470 25.51 8.50 12.45
CA ASP A 470 25.16 7.40 13.35
C ASP A 470 26.22 6.28 13.38
N ASP A 471 26.23 5.50 14.46
CA ASP A 471 27.19 4.42 14.67
C ASP A 471 27.10 3.33 13.58
N CYS A 472 25.91 3.07 13.03
CA CYS A 472 25.71 2.04 12.02
C CYS A 472 26.40 2.43 10.71
N LEU A 473 26.17 3.66 10.24
CA LEU A 473 26.83 4.24 9.09
C LEU A 473 28.34 4.36 9.32
N SER A 474 28.77 4.74 10.52
CA SER A 474 30.20 4.79 10.89
C SER A 474 30.88 3.42 10.76
N VAL A 475 30.24 2.34 11.22
CA VAL A 475 30.74 0.96 11.06
C VAL A 475 30.76 0.53 9.60
N ALA A 476 29.69 0.82 8.84
CA ALA A 476 29.62 0.48 7.41
C ALA A 476 30.70 1.21 6.60
N LEU A 477 30.90 2.51 6.85
CA LEU A 477 31.95 3.32 6.23
C LEU A 477 33.35 2.82 6.59
N SER A 478 33.56 2.42 7.85
CA SER A 478 34.83 1.86 8.30
C SER A 478 35.18 0.58 7.53
N LYS A 479 34.22 -0.35 7.37
CA LYS A 479 34.40 -1.57 6.56
C LYS A 479 34.69 -1.24 5.09
N TYR A 480 33.93 -0.32 4.49
CA TYR A 480 34.12 0.12 3.10
C TYR A 480 35.52 0.71 2.88
N LEU A 481 35.95 1.61 3.77
CA LEU A 481 37.25 2.26 3.71
C LEU A 481 38.39 1.26 3.93
N GLU A 482 38.24 0.30 4.85
CA GLU A 482 39.24 -0.76 5.10
C GLU A 482 39.47 -1.60 3.84
N VAL A 483 38.39 -2.06 3.18
CA VAL A 483 38.49 -2.82 1.93
C VAL A 483 39.14 -1.98 0.82
N CYS A 484 38.68 -0.74 0.62
CA CYS A 484 39.24 0.14 -0.40
C CYS A 484 40.72 0.46 -0.14
N ASN A 485 41.12 0.65 1.12
CA ASN A 485 42.50 0.91 1.49
C ASN A 485 43.39 -0.28 1.15
N SER A 486 42.99 -1.50 1.55
CA SER A 486 43.70 -2.73 1.23
C SER A 486 43.83 -2.97 -0.28
N MET A 487 42.76 -2.70 -1.04
CA MET A 487 42.79 -2.81 -2.50
C MET A 487 43.76 -1.80 -3.11
N SER A 488 43.71 -0.54 -2.68
CA SER A 488 44.60 0.52 -3.16
C SER A 488 46.08 0.23 -2.84
N ALA A 489 46.38 -0.31 -1.65
CA ALA A 489 47.72 -0.73 -1.26
C ALA A 489 48.23 -1.90 -2.14
N LYS A 490 47.36 -2.85 -2.47
CA LYS A 490 47.68 -3.93 -3.41
C LYS A 490 47.96 -3.42 -4.82
N ILE A 491 47.15 -2.48 -5.32
CA ILE A 491 47.38 -1.83 -6.61
C ILE A 491 48.72 -1.10 -6.61
N LYS A 492 49.07 -0.36 -5.54
CA LYS A 492 50.38 0.29 -5.43
C LYS A 492 51.54 -0.71 -5.50
N GLN A 493 51.43 -1.87 -4.85
CA GLN A 493 52.45 -2.93 -4.93
C GLN A 493 52.66 -3.41 -6.38
N LEU A 494 51.61 -3.40 -7.20
CA LEU A 494 51.61 -3.86 -8.58
C LEU A 494 51.94 -2.75 -9.60
N CYS A 495 51.73 -1.48 -9.25
CA CYS A 495 51.81 -0.31 -10.15
C CYS A 495 52.87 0.73 -9.71
N ALA A 496 53.88 0.35 -8.92
CA ALA A 496 54.73 1.19 -8.04
C ALA A 496 55.25 2.57 -8.52
N LYS A 497 55.11 2.95 -9.79
CA LYS A 497 55.58 4.22 -10.38
C LYS A 497 54.55 5.37 -10.40
N GLU A 498 53.25 5.12 -10.25
CA GLU A 498 52.21 6.18 -10.46
C GLU A 498 51.51 6.70 -9.18
N MET A 499 51.55 5.98 -8.04
CA MET A 499 50.79 6.37 -6.83
C MET A 499 51.67 6.99 -5.74
N LYS A 500 51.35 8.22 -5.32
CA LYS A 500 52.05 8.98 -4.24
C LYS A 500 51.43 8.71 -2.85
N CYS A 501 51.48 7.48 -2.36
CA CYS A 501 50.85 7.16 -1.07
C CYS A 501 51.51 5.99 -0.30
N ASP A 502 52.13 6.21 0.86
CA ASP A 502 52.80 5.15 1.65
C ASP A 502 51.87 4.53 2.70
N PHE A 503 51.34 3.33 2.41
CA PHE A 503 50.42 2.61 3.29
C PHE A 503 50.86 1.16 3.52
N ASN A 504 50.56 0.61 4.71
CA ASN A 504 50.81 -0.79 5.04
C ASN A 504 49.68 -1.67 4.50
N TYR A 505 50.02 -2.71 3.72
CA TYR A 505 49.03 -3.69 3.27
C TYR A 505 48.52 -4.54 4.44
N GLN A 506 47.21 -4.53 4.68
CA GLN A 506 46.50 -5.49 5.52
C GLN A 506 45.60 -6.37 4.66
N ARG A 507 45.60 -7.68 4.95
CA ARG A 507 44.72 -8.65 4.27
C ARG A 507 43.28 -8.40 4.71
N PHE A 508 42.38 -8.17 3.76
CA PHE A 508 40.96 -7.89 4.00
C PHE A 508 40.19 -9.15 4.41
N ASN A 509 38.99 -8.97 4.96
CA ASN A 509 38.04 -10.05 5.22
C ASN A 509 37.33 -10.48 3.91
N ASP A 510 37.56 -11.71 3.45
CA ASP A 510 36.98 -12.26 2.22
C ASP A 510 35.43 -12.23 2.21
N GLU A 511 34.80 -12.30 3.38
CA GLU A 511 33.33 -12.23 3.51
C GLU A 511 32.81 -10.83 3.16
N VAL A 512 33.46 -9.77 3.68
CA VAL A 512 33.07 -8.37 3.43
C VAL A 512 33.30 -7.98 1.96
N LEU A 513 34.35 -8.52 1.34
CA LEU A 513 34.58 -8.33 -0.09
C LEU A 513 33.46 -8.94 -0.94
N GLN A 514 33.03 -10.17 -0.62
CA GLN A 514 31.92 -10.81 -1.33
C GLN A 514 30.61 -10.06 -1.13
N GLU A 515 30.38 -9.53 0.08
CA GLU A 515 29.23 -8.67 0.40
C GLU A 515 29.21 -7.43 -0.52
N LEU A 516 30.29 -6.65 -0.57
CA LEU A 516 30.39 -5.45 -1.42
C LEU A 516 30.24 -5.75 -2.93
N ARG A 517 30.79 -6.88 -3.41
CA ARG A 517 30.60 -7.33 -4.80
C ARG A 517 29.14 -7.73 -5.08
N SER A 518 28.45 -8.30 -4.10
CA SER A 518 27.05 -8.70 -4.24
C SER A 518 26.09 -7.50 -4.20
N GLU A 519 26.42 -6.45 -3.45
CA GLU A 519 25.63 -5.23 -3.36
C GLU A 519 25.67 -4.39 -4.66
N ASN A 520 26.82 -4.34 -5.34
CA ASN A 520 27.04 -3.65 -6.62
C ASN A 520 26.35 -2.27 -6.72
N THR A 521 26.54 -1.42 -5.72
CA THR A 521 25.90 -0.10 -5.65
C THR A 521 26.65 0.94 -6.49
N GLU A 522 25.91 1.84 -7.12
CA GLU A 522 26.47 2.91 -7.97
C GLU A 522 27.33 3.92 -7.19
N ASN A 523 27.08 4.09 -5.89
CA ASN A 523 27.84 4.99 -5.02
C ASN A 523 29.14 4.38 -4.48
N HIS A 524 29.46 3.11 -4.74
CA HIS A 524 30.75 2.51 -4.36
C HIS A 524 31.81 2.75 -5.43
N VAL A 525 32.04 4.01 -5.81
CA VAL A 525 32.89 4.39 -6.95
C VAL A 525 34.35 3.96 -6.76
N MET A 526 34.94 4.23 -5.59
CA MET A 526 36.32 3.83 -5.29
C MET A 526 36.49 2.32 -5.33
N PHE A 527 35.58 1.58 -4.68
CA PHE A 527 35.59 0.12 -4.70
C PHE A 527 35.50 -0.45 -6.12
N ARG A 528 34.52 -0.01 -6.92
CA ARG A 528 34.33 -0.50 -8.30
C ARG A 528 35.54 -0.20 -9.18
N THR A 529 36.17 0.96 -8.98
CA THR A 529 37.39 1.33 -9.69
C THR A 529 38.56 0.42 -9.32
N PHE A 530 38.79 0.23 -8.03
CA PHE A 530 39.86 -0.65 -7.55
C PHE A 530 39.61 -2.12 -7.89
N ASP A 531 38.36 -2.60 -7.84
CA ASP A 531 38.00 -3.99 -8.17
C ASP A 531 38.21 -4.27 -9.65
N LYS A 532 37.83 -3.33 -10.52
CA LYS A 532 38.09 -3.41 -11.97
C LYS A 532 39.59 -3.45 -12.26
N LEU A 533 40.38 -2.56 -11.64
CA LEU A 533 41.83 -2.54 -11.80
C LEU A 533 42.47 -3.85 -11.30
N LEU A 534 42.04 -4.38 -10.16
CA LEU A 534 42.57 -5.63 -9.60
C LEU A 534 42.16 -6.87 -10.40
N ALA A 535 40.90 -6.97 -10.84
CA ALA A 535 40.42 -8.08 -11.65
C ALA A 535 41.24 -8.23 -12.94
N GLU A 536 41.57 -7.11 -13.58
CA GLU A 536 42.31 -7.13 -14.84
C GLU A 536 43.81 -7.45 -14.67
N VAL A 537 44.38 -7.17 -13.48
CA VAL A 537 45.72 -7.61 -13.10
C VAL A 537 45.75 -9.11 -12.81
N VAL A 538 44.72 -9.63 -12.14
CA VAL A 538 44.62 -11.05 -11.77
C VAL A 538 44.33 -11.94 -12.98
N ASP A 539 43.40 -11.55 -13.87
CA ASP A 539 43.04 -12.33 -15.07
C ASP A 539 44.21 -12.53 -16.04
N LYS A 540 45.21 -11.64 -16.03
CA LYS A 540 46.36 -11.69 -16.93
C LYS A 540 47.58 -12.42 -16.35
N ASN A 541 47.55 -12.93 -15.11
CA ASN A 541 48.70 -13.56 -14.42
C ASN A 541 50.00 -12.73 -14.49
N ARG A 542 49.90 -11.39 -14.53
CA ARG A 542 51.05 -10.49 -14.66
C ARG A 542 51.50 -10.02 -13.28
N ASN A 543 52.78 -10.20 -12.96
CA ASN A 543 53.41 -9.63 -11.76
C ASN A 543 53.69 -8.12 -11.90
N GLU A 544 53.60 -7.55 -13.12
CA GLU A 544 53.81 -6.13 -13.41
C GLU A 544 52.84 -5.65 -14.52
N LEU A 545 52.24 -4.47 -14.36
CA LEU A 545 51.39 -3.83 -15.36
C LEU A 545 52.22 -3.03 -16.38
N ASN A 546 51.77 -2.97 -17.64
CA ASN A 546 52.39 -2.15 -18.69
C ASN A 546 51.87 -0.69 -18.60
N ASP A 547 52.77 0.28 -18.46
CA ASP A 547 52.47 1.71 -18.28
C ASP A 547 51.50 2.28 -19.33
N ARG A 548 51.53 1.79 -20.59
CA ARG A 548 50.60 2.24 -21.65
C ARG A 548 49.16 1.76 -21.47
N GLU A 549 48.96 0.56 -20.92
CA GLU A 549 47.63 -0.03 -20.71
C GLU A 549 46.96 0.62 -19.50
N VAL A 550 47.72 0.83 -18.42
CA VAL A 550 47.27 1.59 -17.24
C VAL A 550 46.86 3.00 -17.63
N ALA A 551 47.67 3.70 -18.43
CA ALA A 551 47.33 5.04 -18.91
C ALA A 551 46.02 5.08 -19.71
N LYS A 552 45.75 4.08 -20.56
CA LYS A 552 44.50 4.00 -21.32
C LYS A 552 43.29 3.76 -20.41
N MET A 553 43.43 2.88 -19.41
CA MET A 553 42.36 2.59 -18.46
C MET A 553 42.05 3.80 -17.57
N LEU A 554 43.09 4.52 -17.14
CA LEU A 554 42.93 5.76 -16.37
C LEU A 554 42.23 6.85 -17.19
N ASP A 555 42.51 6.93 -18.49
CA ASP A 555 41.81 7.85 -19.42
C ASP A 555 40.33 7.46 -19.60
N GLU A 556 40.02 6.16 -19.71
CA GLU A 556 38.64 5.65 -19.73
C GLU A 556 37.88 5.92 -18.42
N ILE A 557 38.55 5.80 -17.27
CA ILE A 557 37.99 6.11 -15.95
C ILE A 557 37.75 7.62 -15.80
N GLN A 558 38.68 8.47 -16.25
CA GLN A 558 38.58 9.92 -16.19
C GLN A 558 37.47 10.50 -17.10
N THR A 559 37.27 9.89 -18.27
CA THR A 559 36.27 10.36 -19.24
C THR A 559 34.86 9.84 -18.95
N ASN A 560 34.72 8.77 -18.18
CA ASN A 560 33.42 8.19 -17.84
C ASN A 560 32.85 8.79 -16.54
N SER A 561 31.71 9.46 -16.65
CA SER A 561 30.97 10.06 -15.53
C SER A 561 30.49 9.08 -14.44
N GLU A 562 30.57 7.77 -14.70
CA GLU A 562 30.26 6.71 -13.74
C GLU A 562 31.32 6.60 -12.63
N TYR A 563 32.58 6.95 -12.93
CA TYR A 563 33.69 6.88 -11.98
C TYR A 563 34.02 8.23 -11.34
N ASP A 564 33.03 9.12 -11.26
CA ASP A 564 33.17 10.41 -10.62
C ASP A 564 33.25 10.28 -9.09
N LEU A 565 34.38 10.64 -8.49
CA LEU A 565 34.61 10.58 -7.05
C LEU A 565 33.58 11.39 -6.24
N SER A 566 32.98 12.44 -6.80
CA SER A 566 31.94 13.21 -6.12
C SER A 566 30.66 12.40 -5.87
N LYS A 567 30.46 11.29 -6.58
CA LYS A 567 29.36 10.32 -6.41
C LYS A 567 29.67 9.20 -5.42
N ASP A 568 30.92 9.08 -4.96
CA ASP A 568 31.33 8.04 -4.02
C ASP A 568 30.64 8.19 -2.66
N LEU A 569 30.38 7.07 -1.98
CA LEU A 569 29.78 6.96 -0.66
C LEU A 569 30.37 7.97 0.34
N VAL A 570 31.70 8.14 0.37
CA VAL A 570 32.39 9.09 1.28
C VAL A 570 32.04 10.54 0.96
N ASN A 571 31.90 10.89 -0.32
CA ASN A 571 31.54 12.21 -0.81
C ASN A 571 30.02 12.42 -0.92
N GLN A 572 29.21 11.47 -0.43
CA GLN A 572 27.76 11.58 -0.28
C GLN A 572 27.35 11.63 1.19
N ILE A 573 28.28 11.50 2.15
CA ILE A 573 27.99 11.53 3.60
C ILE A 573 27.27 12.82 4.00
N GLN A 574 27.59 13.95 3.38
CA GLN A 574 26.90 15.22 3.65
C GLN A 574 25.39 15.18 3.36
N LYS A 575 24.90 14.21 2.58
CA LYS A 575 23.48 14.02 2.33
C LYS A 575 22.76 13.25 3.44
N ASN A 576 23.51 12.67 4.38
CA ASN A 576 22.91 12.02 5.55
C ASN A 576 22.04 13.04 6.31
N GLU A 577 20.85 12.62 6.72
CA GLU A 577 19.90 13.51 7.41
C GLU A 577 20.51 14.16 8.67
N ARG A 578 21.35 13.45 9.43
CA ARG A 578 21.98 14.03 10.63
C ARG A 578 22.95 15.17 10.33
N MET A 579 23.54 15.18 9.13
CA MET A 579 24.44 16.24 8.67
C MET A 579 23.67 17.48 8.20
N ILE A 580 22.61 17.29 7.39
CA ILE A 580 21.91 18.40 6.71
C ILE A 580 20.49 18.66 7.18
N ARG A 581 19.68 17.64 7.52
CA ARG A 581 18.29 17.82 7.97
C ARG A 581 18.24 18.70 9.20
N VAL A 582 19.13 18.46 10.16
CA VAL A 582 19.25 19.29 11.37
C VAL A 582 19.49 20.77 11.05
N LEU A 583 20.31 21.05 10.04
CA LEU A 583 20.66 22.42 9.66
C LEU A 583 19.56 23.09 8.83
N VAL A 584 18.95 22.36 7.91
CA VAL A 584 17.82 22.85 7.09
C VAL A 584 16.57 23.06 7.95
N ASP A 585 16.31 22.18 8.93
CA ASP A 585 15.22 22.35 9.88
C ASP A 585 15.38 23.63 10.71
N ILE A 586 16.61 24.05 11.04
CA ILE A 586 16.84 25.36 11.68
C ILE A 586 16.35 26.49 10.75
N VAL A 587 16.59 26.39 9.44
CA VAL A 587 16.09 27.38 8.48
C VAL A 587 14.56 27.40 8.50
N CYS A 588 13.93 26.24 8.26
CA CYS A 588 12.47 26.10 8.24
C CYS A 588 11.80 26.53 9.57
N GLU A 589 12.50 26.35 10.70
CA GLU A 589 12.02 26.75 12.01
C GLU A 589 12.04 28.27 12.24
N ASN A 590 12.91 29.00 11.54
CA ASN A 590 13.02 30.46 11.66
C ASN A 590 12.18 31.21 10.61
N TYR A 591 11.42 30.50 9.77
CA TYR A 591 10.44 31.08 8.84
C TYR A 591 9.02 30.58 9.17
N VAL A 592 8.02 31.45 8.96
CA VAL A 592 6.63 31.25 9.42
C VAL A 592 5.59 31.54 8.31
N THR A 593 6.00 31.97 7.12
CA THR A 593 5.07 32.45 6.08
C THR A 593 4.49 31.33 5.20
N ASN A 594 3.27 31.51 4.70
CA ASN A 594 2.63 30.71 3.63
C ASN A 594 3.26 30.98 2.23
N SER A 595 4.56 31.29 2.17
CA SER A 595 5.24 31.73 0.95
C SER A 595 6.39 30.79 0.59
N ASP A 596 6.72 30.76 -0.70
CA ASP A 596 7.80 29.95 -1.26
C ASP A 596 9.14 30.19 -0.54
N ILE A 597 9.86 29.10 -0.25
CA ILE A 597 11.23 29.16 0.25
C ILE A 597 12.22 29.08 -0.91
N ASN A 598 12.74 30.25 -1.29
CA ASN A 598 13.81 30.37 -2.28
C ASN A 598 15.14 29.82 -1.75
N ILE A 599 15.70 28.81 -2.42
CA ILE A 599 16.99 28.20 -2.10
C ILE A 599 17.91 28.29 -3.31
N THR A 600 19.15 28.72 -3.11
CA THR A 600 20.18 28.72 -4.17
C THR A 600 21.36 27.84 -3.77
N GLU A 601 21.71 26.84 -4.57
CA GLU A 601 22.90 26.00 -4.37
C GLU A 601 24.00 26.39 -5.38
N ILE A 602 25.17 26.78 -4.87
CA ILE A 602 26.39 27.05 -5.64
C ILE A 602 27.29 25.82 -5.50
N ASN A 603 27.44 25.08 -6.60
CA ASN A 603 28.14 23.81 -6.58
C ASN A 603 28.88 23.57 -7.90
N MET A 604 30.22 23.51 -7.82
CA MET A 604 31.11 23.28 -8.97
C MET A 604 31.45 21.79 -9.18
N THR A 605 30.87 20.90 -8.37
CA THR A 605 30.99 19.44 -8.50
C THR A 605 29.79 18.85 -9.26
N ASN A 606 29.81 17.55 -9.56
CA ASN A 606 28.71 16.86 -10.24
C ASN A 606 27.73 16.15 -9.27
N SER A 607 27.84 16.44 -7.97
CA SER A 607 27.01 15.84 -6.92
C SER A 607 26.18 16.94 -6.25
N PHE A 608 24.90 17.01 -6.60
CA PHE A 608 23.98 18.07 -6.16
C PHE A 608 23.09 17.61 -5.00
N MET A 609 22.58 18.56 -4.21
CA MET A 609 21.76 18.31 -3.02
C MET A 609 20.30 18.74 -3.18
N ALA A 610 19.94 19.35 -4.33
CA ALA A 610 18.59 19.82 -4.62
C ALA A 610 17.48 18.86 -4.22
N LYS A 611 17.52 17.61 -4.71
CA LYS A 611 16.51 16.59 -4.40
C LYS A 611 16.42 16.29 -2.90
N ASP A 612 17.57 16.17 -2.24
CA ASP A 612 17.65 15.80 -0.83
C ASP A 612 17.11 16.92 0.07
N VAL A 613 17.46 18.18 -0.24
CA VAL A 613 17.01 19.37 0.50
C VAL A 613 15.54 19.68 0.23
N GLU A 614 15.06 19.62 -1.01
CA GLU A 614 13.63 19.79 -1.34
C GLU A 614 12.78 18.77 -0.58
N GLN A 615 13.22 17.51 -0.50
CA GLN A 615 12.54 16.47 0.28
C GLN A 615 12.51 16.80 1.77
N ILE A 616 13.65 17.19 2.37
CA ILE A 616 13.73 17.58 3.78
C ILE A 616 12.76 18.72 4.10
N VAL A 617 12.75 19.77 3.27
CA VAL A 617 11.89 20.94 3.46
C VAL A 617 10.41 20.54 3.33
N THR A 618 10.07 19.70 2.35
CA THR A 618 8.69 19.20 2.17
C THR A 618 8.24 18.34 3.35
N TYR A 619 9.15 17.58 3.97
CA TYR A 619 8.86 16.76 5.16
C TYR A 619 8.79 17.56 6.47
N PHE A 620 9.03 18.87 6.44
CA PHE A 620 8.94 19.71 7.62
C PHE A 620 7.46 19.86 8.05
N ARG A 621 7.08 19.09 9.09
CA ARG A 621 5.67 18.81 9.45
C ARG A 621 4.83 20.01 9.86
N ILE A 622 5.45 21.13 10.24
CA ILE A 622 4.75 22.27 10.83
C ILE A 622 4.18 23.17 9.73
N ASN A 623 4.85 23.30 8.58
CA ASN A 623 4.40 24.12 7.45
C ASN A 623 4.95 23.53 6.13
N PRO A 624 4.11 23.09 5.18
CA PRO A 624 4.59 22.65 3.88
C PRO A 624 5.00 23.87 3.04
N PHE A 625 6.31 24.11 2.93
CA PHE A 625 6.84 25.15 2.05
C PHE A 625 6.84 24.68 0.60
N GLU A 626 6.44 25.55 -0.33
CA GLU A 626 6.80 25.37 -1.74
C GLU A 626 8.25 25.82 -1.93
N VAL A 627 9.07 25.03 -2.62
CA VAL A 627 10.51 25.27 -2.74
C VAL A 627 10.87 25.72 -4.16
N ASP A 628 11.36 26.96 -4.30
CA ASP A 628 12.01 27.44 -5.53
C ASP A 628 13.52 27.21 -5.41
N TYR A 629 13.96 26.06 -5.92
CA TYR A 629 15.37 25.64 -5.86
C TYR A 629 16.13 26.00 -7.14
N LYS A 630 17.18 26.82 -7.01
CA LYS A 630 18.06 27.24 -8.11
C LYS A 630 19.45 26.67 -7.96
N LEU A 631 20.01 26.20 -9.07
CA LEU A 631 21.37 25.65 -9.14
C LEU A 631 22.30 26.62 -9.88
N ILE A 632 23.46 26.94 -9.30
CA ILE A 632 24.55 27.65 -9.96
C ILE A 632 25.70 26.66 -10.13
N VAL A 633 25.98 26.30 -11.39
CA VAL A 633 26.88 25.19 -11.75
C VAL A 633 27.91 25.60 -12.79
N LYS A 634 28.97 24.79 -12.93
CA LYS A 634 30.00 24.99 -13.95
C LYS A 634 29.53 24.67 -15.36
N SER A 635 28.68 23.64 -15.51
CA SER A 635 28.09 23.19 -16.79
C SER A 635 26.71 22.55 -16.53
N LYS A 636 25.71 22.88 -17.36
CA LYS A 636 24.37 22.26 -17.30
C LYS A 636 24.36 20.79 -17.73
N GLN A 637 25.40 20.33 -18.42
CA GLN A 637 25.45 18.95 -18.92
C GLN A 637 25.51 17.92 -17.79
N SER A 638 26.14 18.26 -16.66
CA SER A 638 26.27 17.35 -15.51
C SER A 638 25.03 17.33 -14.59
N VAL A 639 24.08 18.25 -14.79
CA VAL A 639 22.85 18.36 -13.99
C VAL A 639 21.80 17.35 -14.48
N ASN A 640 21.05 16.77 -13.56
CA ASN A 640 19.92 15.90 -13.88
C ASN A 640 18.85 16.67 -14.71
N GLU A 641 18.27 16.03 -15.73
CA GLU A 641 17.23 16.59 -16.60
C GLU A 641 16.14 17.37 -15.84
N MET A 642 15.68 16.85 -14.70
CA MET A 642 14.65 17.49 -13.87
C MET A 642 15.04 18.90 -13.42
N TYR A 643 16.32 19.15 -13.15
CA TYR A 643 16.81 20.43 -12.62
C TYR A 643 17.55 21.29 -13.66
N LYS A 644 17.76 20.80 -14.89
CA LYS A 644 18.49 21.53 -15.94
C LYS A 644 17.88 22.91 -16.25
N GLN A 645 16.55 23.02 -16.21
CA GLN A 645 15.84 24.28 -16.44
C GLN A 645 16.01 25.28 -15.29
N ARG A 646 16.21 24.79 -14.06
CA ARG A 646 16.45 25.59 -12.84
C ARG A 646 17.94 25.86 -12.58
N ALA A 647 18.82 25.37 -13.44
CA ALA A 647 20.25 25.56 -13.36
C ALA A 647 20.72 26.76 -14.19
N THR A 648 21.71 27.49 -13.69
CA THR A 648 22.39 28.60 -14.34
C THR A 648 23.88 28.29 -14.41
N GLU A 649 24.47 28.42 -15.59
CA GLU A 649 25.92 28.28 -15.75
C GLU A 649 26.62 29.53 -15.24
N TRP A 650 27.66 29.36 -14.44
CA TRP A 650 28.48 30.46 -13.98
C TRP A 650 29.96 30.18 -14.24
N GLN A 651 30.61 31.09 -14.95
CA GLN A 651 32.04 31.10 -15.17
C GLN A 651 32.69 32.00 -14.12
N LEU A 652 33.80 31.55 -13.50
CA LEU A 652 34.44 32.20 -12.33
C LEU A 652 34.87 33.68 -12.54
N LYS A 653 34.89 34.17 -13.79
CA LYS A 653 35.25 35.55 -14.13
C LYS A 653 34.05 36.51 -14.18
N ASP A 654 32.84 35.99 -14.25
CA ASP A 654 31.61 36.77 -14.34
C ASP A 654 31.03 37.05 -12.95
N ASN A 655 30.17 38.07 -12.83
CA ASN A 655 29.40 38.30 -11.60
C ASN A 655 28.46 37.10 -11.36
N ILE A 656 28.27 36.76 -10.08
CA ILE A 656 27.48 35.59 -9.70
C ILE A 656 26.00 35.90 -9.95
N PRO A 657 25.26 35.05 -10.67
CA PRO A 657 23.85 35.25 -10.97
C PRO A 657 22.98 34.92 -9.74
N LEU A 658 23.20 35.61 -8.63
CA LEU A 658 22.46 35.41 -7.39
C LEU A 658 21.13 36.17 -7.42
N LYS A 659 20.10 35.51 -6.89
CA LYS A 659 18.81 36.12 -6.57
C LYS A 659 18.60 36.09 -5.07
N LEU A 660 17.73 36.99 -4.61
CA LEU A 660 17.37 37.08 -3.21
C LEU A 660 16.81 35.74 -2.68
N SER A 661 17.52 35.11 -1.74
CA SER A 661 17.25 33.74 -1.26
C SER A 661 17.15 33.65 0.26
N HIS A 662 16.35 32.70 0.77
CA HIS A 662 16.23 32.41 2.21
C HIS A 662 17.42 31.56 2.71
N LEU A 663 17.87 30.62 1.87
CA LEU A 663 19.03 29.79 2.12
C LEU A 663 19.92 29.78 0.87
N VAL A 664 21.21 30.05 1.06
CA VAL A 664 22.24 29.77 0.06
C VAL A 664 23.08 28.60 0.54
N ILE A 665 23.25 27.59 -0.30
CA ILE A 665 24.10 26.42 -0.05
C ILE A 665 25.36 26.58 -0.89
N MET A 666 26.52 26.55 -0.27
CA MET A 666 27.81 26.63 -0.93
C MET A 666 28.59 25.34 -0.68
N ARG A 667 29.00 24.65 -1.74
CA ARG A 667 29.88 23.49 -1.65
C ARG A 667 31.31 23.87 -1.99
N ASP A 668 32.23 23.52 -1.10
CA ASP A 668 33.66 23.73 -1.29
C ASP A 668 34.17 23.00 -2.54
N SER A 669 35.01 23.70 -3.30
CA SER A 669 35.69 23.19 -4.48
C SER A 669 36.94 24.03 -4.73
N GLN A 670 37.96 23.43 -5.35
CA GLN A 670 39.22 24.13 -5.66
C GLN A 670 39.02 25.36 -6.55
N ASP A 671 38.01 25.32 -7.43
CA ASP A 671 37.62 26.41 -8.32
C ASP A 671 37.23 27.69 -7.53
N LEU A 672 36.51 27.55 -6.41
CA LEU A 672 36.08 28.68 -5.56
C LEU A 672 37.23 29.37 -4.81
N TRP A 673 38.44 28.80 -4.78
CA TRP A 673 39.60 29.41 -4.12
C TRP A 673 40.46 30.25 -5.07
N GLN A 674 40.07 30.34 -6.35
CA GLN A 674 40.74 31.14 -7.37
C GLN A 674 40.13 32.55 -7.53
N ILE A 675 39.00 32.81 -6.86
CA ILE A 675 38.26 34.08 -6.90
C ILE A 675 38.56 34.97 -5.68
N ASP A 676 38.20 36.25 -5.75
CA ASP A 676 38.24 37.15 -4.60
C ASP A 676 37.15 36.77 -3.58
N LEU A 677 37.56 36.06 -2.54
CA LEU A 677 36.67 35.59 -1.47
C LEU A 677 35.98 36.74 -0.71
N THR A 678 36.59 37.92 -0.63
CA THR A 678 35.98 39.05 0.10
C THR A 678 34.79 39.58 -0.69
N LYS A 679 34.99 39.80 -2.00
CA LYS A 679 33.90 40.17 -2.92
C LYS A 679 32.83 39.07 -2.96
N PHE A 680 33.25 37.81 -3.07
CA PHE A 680 32.35 36.66 -3.10
C PHE A 680 31.43 36.59 -1.88
N THR A 681 32.00 36.72 -0.67
CA THR A 681 31.21 36.68 0.56
C THR A 681 30.30 37.91 0.71
N GLN A 682 30.70 39.07 0.19
CA GLN A 682 29.84 40.25 0.11
C GLN A 682 28.65 40.03 -0.85
N ASP A 683 28.90 39.48 -2.04
CA ASP A 683 27.84 39.15 -3.01
C ASP A 683 26.85 38.13 -2.40
N LEU A 684 27.35 37.13 -1.65
CA LEU A 684 26.52 36.21 -0.88
C LEU A 684 25.69 36.95 0.18
N PHE A 685 26.30 37.84 0.95
CA PHE A 685 25.61 38.63 1.97
C PHE A 685 24.48 39.46 1.35
N ASP A 686 24.71 40.11 0.22
CA ASP A 686 23.72 40.96 -0.45
C ASP A 686 22.58 40.13 -1.08
N SER A 687 22.86 38.90 -1.51
CA SER A 687 21.86 37.98 -2.08
C SER A 687 21.01 37.21 -1.06
N ILE A 688 21.35 37.26 0.22
CA ILE A 688 20.62 36.56 1.28
C ILE A 688 19.63 37.53 1.94
N ASN A 689 18.41 37.07 2.19
CA ASN A 689 17.39 37.82 2.91
C ASN A 689 17.88 38.36 4.26
N SER A 690 17.23 39.39 4.81
CA SER A 690 17.64 40.04 6.06
C SER A 690 17.79 39.08 7.25
N ASN A 691 16.98 38.03 7.28
CA ASN A 691 17.02 36.93 8.27
C ASN A 691 17.46 35.59 7.66
N GLY A 692 18.16 35.62 6.52
CA GLY A 692 18.56 34.44 5.76
C GLY A 692 19.81 33.72 6.25
N PHE A 693 20.03 32.55 5.66
CA PHE A 693 21.03 31.58 6.09
C PHE A 693 21.99 31.22 4.96
N LEU A 694 23.23 30.91 5.35
CA LEU A 694 24.28 30.39 4.47
C LEU A 694 24.78 29.06 5.02
N LEU A 695 24.52 27.97 4.28
CA LEU A 695 25.06 26.65 4.57
C LEU A 695 26.31 26.42 3.74
N SER A 696 27.46 26.29 4.38
CA SER A 696 28.75 26.03 3.73
C SER A 696 29.23 24.61 4.04
N ILE A 697 29.55 23.83 3.01
CA ILE A 697 29.99 22.44 3.14
C ILE A 697 31.44 22.33 2.70
N PHE A 698 32.32 21.96 3.63
CA PHE A 698 33.76 21.88 3.42
C PHE A 698 34.28 20.45 3.56
N ARG A 699 35.38 20.18 2.85
CA ARG A 699 36.26 19.04 3.17
C ARG A 699 37.41 19.55 4.03
N TYR A 700 37.63 18.91 5.19
CA TYR A 700 38.76 19.23 6.08
C TYR A 700 39.85 18.16 6.03
N LYS A 701 39.55 16.96 5.50
CA LYS A 701 40.49 15.85 5.36
C LYS A 701 40.08 14.95 4.21
N PHE A 702 41.05 14.42 3.46
CA PHE A 702 40.83 13.28 2.54
C PHE A 702 41.26 11.97 3.20
N THR A 703 40.51 10.90 2.95
CA THR A 703 40.85 9.54 3.38
C THR A 703 41.97 8.95 2.51
N GLU A 704 42.65 7.92 3.02
CA GLU A 704 43.74 7.25 2.30
C GLU A 704 43.30 6.70 0.93
N PRO A 705 42.13 6.02 0.80
CA PRO A 705 41.63 5.58 -0.51
C PRO A 705 41.31 6.74 -1.47
N GLU A 706 40.84 7.88 -0.98
CA GLU A 706 40.58 9.07 -1.82
C GLU A 706 41.87 9.64 -2.38
N ILE A 707 42.93 9.71 -1.58
CA ILE A 707 44.26 10.18 -2.01
C ILE A 707 44.84 9.24 -3.08
N ALA A 708 44.69 7.92 -2.88
CA ALA A 708 45.07 6.90 -3.85
C ALA A 708 44.32 7.07 -5.17
N PHE A 709 43.00 7.27 -5.12
CA PHE A 709 42.16 7.50 -6.30
C PHE A 709 42.54 8.78 -7.05
N MET A 710 42.73 9.90 -6.34
CA MET A 710 43.14 11.18 -6.93
C MET A 710 44.54 11.12 -7.57
N SER A 711 45.46 10.35 -6.97
CA SER A 711 46.80 10.13 -7.53
C SER A 711 46.73 9.40 -8.88
N LEU A 712 45.90 8.35 -8.97
CA LEU A 712 45.68 7.60 -10.20
C LEU A 712 45.05 8.46 -11.30
N THR A 713 44.10 9.32 -10.92
CA THR A 713 43.41 10.22 -11.86
C THR A 713 44.15 11.54 -12.11
N LYS A 714 45.45 11.64 -11.78
CA LYS A 714 46.32 12.82 -12.02
C LYS A 714 45.74 14.17 -11.55
N ASN A 715 44.82 14.14 -10.58
CA ASN A 715 44.20 15.33 -10.03
C ASN A 715 45.14 15.99 -9.00
N SER A 716 45.09 17.31 -8.86
CA SER A 716 45.89 18.00 -7.85
C SER A 716 45.41 17.65 -6.44
N ILE A 717 46.31 17.13 -5.61
CA ILE A 717 46.02 16.73 -4.23
C ILE A 717 46.32 17.91 -3.31
N SER A 718 45.29 18.47 -2.65
CA SER A 718 45.48 19.45 -1.57
C SER A 718 45.87 18.73 -0.27
N THR A 719 46.75 19.35 0.52
CA THR A 719 47.13 18.78 1.83
C THR A 719 46.05 19.05 2.88
N ASN A 720 45.91 18.19 3.90
CA ASN A 720 44.93 18.40 4.98
C ASN A 720 45.11 19.76 5.68
N ASN A 721 46.36 20.24 5.80
CA ASN A 721 46.65 21.56 6.37
C ASN A 721 46.11 22.71 5.50
N GLU A 722 46.17 22.57 4.17
CA GLU A 722 45.57 23.56 3.26
C GLU A 722 44.04 23.60 3.38
N LEU A 723 43.39 22.44 3.55
CA LEU A 723 41.94 22.33 3.71
C LEU A 723 41.45 22.97 5.02
N ASP A 724 42.13 22.73 6.14
CA ASP A 724 41.79 23.36 7.41
C ASP A 724 42.01 24.90 7.38
N LEU A 725 43.09 25.35 6.73
CA LEU A 725 43.36 26.78 6.52
C LEU A 725 42.27 27.46 5.68
N ARG A 726 41.72 26.77 4.68
CA ARG A 726 40.59 27.25 3.86
C ARG A 726 39.38 27.52 4.75
N ILE A 727 38.98 26.56 5.58
CA ILE A 727 37.82 26.71 6.49
C ILE A 727 38.02 27.91 7.43
N LYS A 728 39.17 28.00 8.09
CA LYS A 728 39.50 29.11 9.01
C LYS A 728 39.49 30.47 8.30
N LYS A 729 40.04 30.53 7.08
CA LYS A 729 40.04 31.75 6.26
C LYS A 729 38.63 32.17 5.88
N PHE A 730 37.78 31.24 5.44
CA PHE A 730 36.40 31.53 5.08
C PHE A 730 35.58 32.01 6.28
N VAL A 731 35.66 31.30 7.42
CA VAL A 731 34.97 31.71 8.66
C VAL A 731 35.36 33.13 9.06
N SER A 732 36.65 33.47 9.02
CA SER A 732 37.14 34.82 9.33
C SER A 732 36.56 35.89 8.39
N ILE A 733 36.48 35.62 7.08
CA ILE A 733 35.94 36.55 6.08
C ILE A 733 34.42 36.69 6.24
N ALA A 734 33.70 35.59 6.39
CA ALA A 734 32.26 35.56 6.61
C ALA A 734 31.87 36.37 7.85
N THR A 735 32.58 36.18 8.97
CA THR A 735 32.32 36.94 10.20
C THR A 735 32.62 38.44 10.05
N LYS A 736 33.67 38.82 9.31
CA LYS A 736 33.94 40.24 9.00
C LYS A 736 32.87 40.88 8.11
N THR A 737 32.25 40.10 7.24
CA THR A 737 31.19 40.55 6.32
C THR A 737 29.84 40.72 7.04
N GLY A 738 29.65 40.10 8.21
CA GLY A 738 28.42 40.22 9.01
C GLY A 738 27.65 38.91 9.21
N PHE A 739 28.23 37.77 8.82
CA PHE A 739 27.66 36.44 9.12
C PHE A 739 28.06 35.95 10.51
N ASN A 740 27.12 35.36 11.24
CA ASN A 740 27.38 34.71 12.52
C ASN A 740 27.30 33.18 12.38
N LEU A 741 28.26 32.45 12.92
CA LEU A 741 28.29 30.99 12.88
C LEU A 741 27.39 30.42 13.98
N ILE A 742 26.27 29.78 13.60
CA ILE A 742 25.24 29.34 14.54
C ILE A 742 25.26 27.83 14.83
N ALA A 743 25.72 27.02 13.88
CA ALA A 743 25.77 25.57 13.99
C ALA A 743 26.85 24.96 13.10
N GLY A 744 27.34 23.77 13.47
CA GLY A 744 28.32 23.02 12.69
C GLY A 744 28.22 21.51 12.91
N LYS A 745 28.32 20.72 11.84
CA LYS A 745 28.23 19.26 11.84
C LYS A 745 29.46 18.65 11.16
N SER A 746 30.10 17.68 11.80
CA SER A 746 31.23 16.94 11.23
C SER A 746 30.98 15.43 11.26
N ASP A 747 31.44 14.75 10.22
CA ASP A 747 31.32 13.30 10.04
C ASP A 747 32.50 12.50 10.61
N THR A 748 33.49 13.16 11.23
CA THR A 748 34.78 12.60 11.71
C THR A 748 35.73 12.06 10.65
N ILE A 749 35.23 11.81 9.44
CA ILE A 749 35.98 11.22 8.32
C ILE A 749 36.71 12.32 7.55
N GLY A 750 36.00 13.37 7.16
CA GLY A 750 36.58 14.47 6.38
C GLY A 750 35.65 15.58 5.91
N THR A 751 34.36 15.55 6.26
CA THR A 751 33.36 16.54 5.84
C THR A 751 32.84 17.35 7.02
N GLN A 752 32.75 18.67 6.85
CA GLN A 752 32.16 19.58 7.83
C GLN A 752 31.14 20.51 7.17
N CYS A 753 29.93 20.55 7.71
CA CYS A 753 28.88 21.50 7.35
C CYS A 753 28.85 22.63 8.38
N LEU A 754 28.85 23.88 7.95
CA LEU A 754 28.79 25.07 8.80
C LEU A 754 27.59 25.92 8.39
N MET A 755 26.74 26.26 9.36
CA MET A 755 25.57 27.11 9.13
C MET A 755 25.81 28.49 9.70
N PHE A 756 25.66 29.49 8.84
CA PHE A 756 25.76 30.89 9.17
C PHE A 756 24.41 31.58 9.04
N ARG A 757 24.19 32.59 9.87
CA ARG A 757 23.03 33.48 9.79
C ARG A 757 23.47 34.89 9.46
N LYS A 758 22.75 35.56 8.56
CA LYS A 758 22.93 36.98 8.27
C LYS A 758 22.34 37.82 9.42
N ILE A 759 23.12 38.78 9.92
CA ILE A 759 22.67 39.69 10.98
C ILE A 759 22.80 41.13 10.47
N ILE A 760 21.66 41.82 10.30
CA ILE A 760 21.64 43.23 9.89
C ILE A 760 21.66 44.17 11.10
N HIS A 761 21.03 43.79 12.22
CA HIS A 761 20.93 44.61 13.43
C HIS A 761 21.37 43.83 14.65
N LYS A 762 22.12 44.49 15.56
CA LYS A 762 22.42 43.88 16.86
C LYS A 762 21.13 43.77 17.67
N PRO A 763 20.72 42.56 18.08
CA PRO A 763 19.51 42.38 18.87
C PRO A 763 19.63 43.12 20.20
N LYS A 764 18.57 43.83 20.59
CA LYS A 764 18.50 44.54 21.87
C LYS A 764 18.30 43.53 23.00
N VAL A 765 18.90 43.80 24.16
CA VAL A 765 18.62 43.01 25.37
C VAL A 765 17.13 43.15 25.68
N PRO A 766 16.37 42.04 25.78
CA PRO A 766 14.94 42.12 26.01
C PRO A 766 14.65 42.72 27.38
N GLU A 767 13.66 43.61 27.44
CA GLU A 767 13.17 44.14 28.71
C GLU A 767 12.57 43.01 29.56
N LYS A 768 12.62 43.15 30.89
CA LYS A 768 12.16 42.11 31.83
C LYS A 768 10.75 41.58 31.55
N TYR A 769 9.88 42.40 30.95
CA TYR A 769 8.50 42.07 30.59
C TYR A 769 8.31 41.40 29.23
N ASN A 770 9.37 41.28 28.42
CA ASN A 770 9.40 40.49 27.17
C ASN A 770 9.99 39.09 27.40
N VAL A 771 10.23 38.72 28.66
CA VAL A 771 10.60 37.36 29.07
C VAL A 771 9.45 36.74 29.85
N ILE A 772 8.88 35.66 29.33
CA ILE A 772 7.78 34.93 29.97
C ILE A 772 8.33 33.63 30.55
N LYS A 773 8.26 33.47 31.87
CA LYS A 773 8.65 32.23 32.53
C LYS A 773 7.54 31.19 32.41
N ILE A 774 7.79 30.11 31.68
CA ILE A 774 6.88 28.97 31.53
C ILE A 774 7.12 28.00 32.68
N THR A 775 6.14 27.92 33.57
CA THR A 775 6.11 26.99 34.70
C THR A 775 4.98 25.98 34.51
N GLY A 776 4.95 24.91 35.33
CA GLY A 776 3.88 23.91 35.27
C GLY A 776 2.49 24.45 35.60
N ASP A 777 2.39 25.61 36.24
CA ASP A 777 1.14 26.31 36.52
C ASP A 777 0.83 27.33 35.41
N TYR A 778 0.00 26.92 34.45
CA TYR A 778 -0.31 27.75 33.28
C TYR A 778 -1.01 29.06 33.63
N GLN A 779 -1.70 29.15 34.77
CA GLN A 779 -2.46 30.35 35.14
C GLN A 779 -1.56 31.57 35.35
N GLN A 780 -0.28 31.35 35.67
CA GLN A 780 0.69 32.42 35.95
C GLN A 780 1.20 33.14 34.70
N TRP A 781 1.23 32.45 33.56
CA TRP A 781 1.87 32.97 32.35
C TRP A 781 0.96 33.01 31.13
N PHE A 782 -0.12 32.24 31.10
CA PHE A 782 -0.99 32.14 29.91
C PHE A 782 -1.67 33.47 29.53
N GLY A 783 -2.20 34.22 30.51
CA GLY A 783 -2.81 35.52 30.25
C GLY A 783 -1.81 36.56 29.72
N LEU A 784 -0.56 36.52 30.21
CA LEU A 784 0.53 37.37 29.72
C LEU A 784 0.91 36.99 28.28
N LEU A 785 1.00 35.69 27.99
CA LEU A 785 1.26 35.17 26.65
C LEU A 785 0.19 35.65 25.65
N GLN A 786 -1.09 35.53 26.00
CA GLN A 786 -2.20 35.99 25.15
C GLN A 786 -2.09 37.49 24.84
N THR A 787 -1.82 38.30 25.86
CA THR A 787 -1.67 39.76 25.70
C THR A 787 -0.52 40.09 24.76
N LYS A 788 0.62 39.40 24.89
CA LYS A 788 1.78 39.60 24.02
C LYS A 788 1.55 39.14 22.58
N LEU A 789 0.81 38.05 22.38
CA LEU A 789 0.47 37.56 21.04
C LEU A 789 -0.47 38.54 20.32
N ILE A 790 -1.49 39.08 21.00
CA ILE A 790 -2.38 40.10 20.43
C ILE A 790 -1.59 41.36 20.05
N ALA A 791 -0.72 41.84 20.93
CA ALA A 791 0.13 42.99 20.64
C ALA A 791 1.07 42.76 19.45
N ALA A 792 1.66 41.57 19.34
CA ALA A 792 2.51 41.19 18.19
C ALA A 792 1.73 41.14 16.88
N LYS A 793 0.48 40.66 16.92
CA LYS A 793 -0.43 40.63 15.77
C LYS A 793 -0.83 42.04 15.32
N GLU A 794 -1.16 42.94 16.23
CA GLU A 794 -1.58 44.30 15.91
C GLU A 794 -0.43 45.18 15.39
N ALA A 795 0.80 44.88 15.79
CA ALA A 795 1.98 45.65 15.41
C ALA A 795 2.60 45.27 14.05
N ASP A 796 1.98 44.36 13.30
CA ASP A 796 2.41 43.94 11.95
C ASP A 796 3.92 43.64 11.90
N ASN A 797 4.38 42.80 12.84
CA ASN A 797 5.77 42.33 12.95
C ASN A 797 6.84 43.41 13.21
N LYS A 798 6.45 44.56 13.77
CA LYS A 798 7.36 45.64 14.19
C LYS A 798 7.69 45.67 15.69
N THR A 799 7.27 44.66 16.45
CA THR A 799 7.52 44.54 17.90
C THR A 799 8.81 43.79 18.23
N ASP A 800 9.39 44.08 19.39
CA ASP A 800 10.54 43.34 19.91
C ASP A 800 10.20 41.85 20.18
N ASN A 801 11.21 40.98 20.07
CA ASN A 801 11.05 39.55 20.29
C ASN A 801 10.64 39.21 21.74
N VAL A 802 9.72 38.25 21.89
CA VAL A 802 9.26 37.72 23.18
C VAL A 802 9.91 36.36 23.45
N TRP A 803 10.56 36.23 24.60
CA TRP A 803 11.32 35.04 24.99
C TRP A 803 10.55 34.19 26.01
N LEU A 804 10.16 32.99 25.62
CA LEU A 804 9.59 31.98 26.50
C LEU A 804 10.71 31.18 27.17
N VAL A 805 10.73 31.16 28.49
CA VAL A 805 11.82 30.58 29.26
C VAL A 805 11.29 29.50 30.19
N SER A 806 11.82 28.28 30.08
CA SER A 806 11.55 27.23 31.06
C SER A 806 12.82 26.79 31.77
N LEU A 807 12.80 26.93 33.11
CA LEU A 807 13.91 26.61 34.02
C LEU A 807 13.55 25.57 35.09
N ASP A 808 12.25 25.34 35.34
CA ASP A 808 11.78 24.73 36.59
C ASP A 808 11.27 23.28 36.43
N SER A 809 11.10 22.78 35.19
CA SER A 809 10.58 21.43 34.93
C SER A 809 11.00 20.92 33.56
N TYR A 810 11.39 19.64 33.50
CA TYR A 810 11.62 18.92 32.24
C TYR A 810 10.31 18.54 31.51
N ILE A 811 9.15 18.68 32.17
CA ILE A 811 7.81 18.42 31.61
C ILE A 811 7.00 19.72 31.64
N ASN A 812 7.09 20.52 30.59
CA ASN A 812 6.35 21.79 30.44
C ASN A 812 5.69 21.96 29.06
N GLY A 813 6.02 21.10 28.08
CA GLY A 813 5.44 21.16 26.73
C GLY A 813 5.84 22.37 25.87
N ILE A 814 6.84 23.18 26.26
CA ILE A 814 7.21 24.44 25.60
C ILE A 814 7.54 24.27 24.10
N ILE A 815 8.14 23.14 23.71
CA ILE A 815 8.44 22.82 22.31
C ILE A 815 7.13 22.69 21.50
N GLY A 816 6.16 21.94 22.03
CA GLY A 816 4.84 21.78 21.40
C GLY A 816 4.06 23.09 21.36
N LEU A 817 4.09 23.85 22.47
CA LEU A 817 3.49 25.19 22.53
C LEU A 817 4.06 26.12 21.46
N MET A 818 5.39 26.16 21.32
CA MET A 818 6.05 27.02 20.35
C MET A 818 5.69 26.62 18.91
N ASN A 819 5.59 25.31 18.62
CA ASN A 819 5.17 24.84 17.30
C ASN A 819 3.76 25.31 16.94
N CYS A 820 2.85 25.41 17.92
CA CYS A 820 1.53 26.01 17.70
C CYS A 820 1.59 27.54 17.55
N LEU A 821 2.31 28.23 18.46
CA LEU A 821 2.40 29.70 18.44
C LEU A 821 2.99 30.23 17.14
N ARG A 822 3.96 29.52 16.56
CA ARG A 822 4.55 29.90 15.28
C ARG A 822 3.57 29.88 14.13
N LEU A 823 2.47 29.13 14.19
CA LEU A 823 1.44 29.11 13.15
C LEU A 823 0.39 30.23 13.34
N GLU A 824 0.44 30.95 14.45
CA GLU A 824 -0.46 32.07 14.73
C GLU A 824 0.09 33.38 14.16
N PRO A 825 -0.77 34.31 13.71
CA PRO A 825 -0.36 35.65 13.31
C PRO A 825 0.41 36.37 14.43
N GLY A 826 1.60 36.89 14.14
CA GLY A 826 2.52 37.50 15.12
C GLY A 826 3.41 36.49 15.87
N GLY A 827 3.28 35.19 15.60
CA GLY A 827 4.08 34.12 16.18
C GLY A 827 5.57 34.17 15.83
N GLU A 828 5.93 34.83 14.74
CA GLU A 828 7.31 35.04 14.29
C GLU A 828 8.18 35.86 15.25
N ASN A 829 7.57 36.62 16.18
CA ASN A 829 8.28 37.39 17.20
C ASN A 829 8.61 36.57 18.45
N PHE A 830 8.16 35.32 18.54
CA PHE A 830 8.41 34.48 19.71
C PHE A 830 9.71 33.68 19.54
N ARG A 831 10.43 33.49 20.65
CA ARG A 831 11.63 32.66 20.80
C ARG A 831 11.49 31.84 22.07
N TYR A 832 12.17 30.70 22.19
CA TYR A 832 12.20 29.98 23.45
C TYR A 832 13.58 29.50 23.88
N ILE A 833 13.77 29.43 25.20
CA ILE A 833 14.91 28.84 25.90
C ILE A 833 14.37 27.76 26.83
N PHE A 834 14.84 26.53 26.64
CA PHE A 834 14.44 25.38 27.45
C PHE A 834 15.65 24.70 28.06
N HIS A 835 15.74 24.72 29.39
CA HIS A 835 16.74 23.96 30.14
C HIS A 835 16.19 22.60 30.55
N MET A 836 16.78 21.51 30.05
CA MET A 836 16.30 20.17 30.31
C MET A 836 16.95 19.50 31.54
N ASP A 837 18.21 19.83 31.84
CA ASP A 837 18.99 19.11 32.88
C ASP A 837 18.92 19.73 34.29
N THR A 838 18.36 20.93 34.45
CA THR A 838 18.46 21.69 35.70
C THR A 838 17.15 21.70 36.48
N ASN A 839 17.23 21.33 37.77
CA ASN A 839 16.27 21.70 38.82
C ASN A 839 16.75 22.93 39.61
N SER A 840 17.69 23.72 39.07
CA SER A 840 18.29 24.87 39.75
C SER A 840 17.80 26.19 39.15
N GLU A 841 17.52 27.16 40.02
CA GLU A 841 17.18 28.55 39.72
C GLU A 841 18.34 29.28 39.01
N THR A 842 18.67 28.87 37.80
CA THR A 842 19.63 29.57 36.94
C THR A 842 18.95 30.84 36.44
N ASN A 843 19.35 32.00 36.98
CA ASN A 843 18.87 33.28 36.47
C ASN A 843 19.40 33.51 35.05
N ILE A 844 18.49 33.78 34.11
CA ILE A 844 18.84 34.15 32.74
C ILE A 844 19.31 35.60 32.73
N ASP A 845 20.55 35.81 32.32
CA ASP A 845 21.12 37.12 32.02
C ASP A 845 21.67 37.14 30.59
N PHE A 846 20.94 37.83 29.70
CA PHE A 846 21.29 38.01 28.29
C PHE A 846 22.57 38.83 28.06
N ASN A 847 23.19 39.39 29.10
CA ASN A 847 24.50 40.03 29.01
C ASN A 847 25.66 39.03 29.19
N THR A 848 25.39 37.82 29.65
CA THR A 848 26.40 36.80 29.96
C THR A 848 26.28 35.60 29.03
N LYS A 849 27.41 34.92 28.80
CA LYS A 849 27.40 33.64 28.07
C LYS A 849 26.75 32.56 28.95
N PRO A 850 25.92 31.67 28.38
CA PRO A 850 25.68 31.45 26.95
C PRO A 850 24.53 32.28 26.33
N TYR A 851 23.79 33.07 27.12
CA TYR A 851 22.56 33.76 26.67
C TYR A 851 22.83 34.96 25.75
N SER A 852 23.96 35.63 25.92
CA SER A 852 24.40 36.68 24.98
C SER A 852 24.65 36.13 23.57
N ASP A 853 25.18 34.91 23.48
CA ASP A 853 25.38 34.21 22.20
C ASP A 853 24.01 33.76 21.62
N ILE A 854 23.06 33.31 22.44
CA ILE A 854 21.69 32.99 22.01
C ILE A 854 20.98 34.22 21.44
N LEU A 855 21.05 35.35 22.15
CA LEU A 855 20.47 36.60 21.70
C LEU A 855 21.06 37.03 20.36
N ALA A 856 22.39 36.96 20.22
CA ALA A 856 23.09 37.28 18.98
C ALA A 856 22.74 36.34 17.81
N ASN A 857 22.45 35.07 18.07
CA ASN A 857 22.06 34.10 17.05
C ASN A 857 20.59 34.23 16.62
N ASP A 858 19.74 34.80 17.49
CA ASP A 858 18.29 35.03 17.31
C ASP A 858 17.48 33.78 16.92
N LEU A 859 17.93 32.58 17.28
CA LEU A 859 17.24 31.35 16.87
C LEU A 859 15.92 31.18 17.61
N VAL A 860 14.89 30.75 16.90
CA VAL A 860 13.56 30.42 17.46
C VAL A 860 13.64 29.39 18.59
N ALA A 861 14.42 28.32 18.41
CA ALA A 861 14.55 27.24 19.37
C ALA A 861 15.94 27.17 20.01
N ASN A 862 15.98 27.14 21.34
CA ASN A 862 17.21 27.03 22.12
C ASN A 862 17.01 26.04 23.26
N VAL A 863 17.56 24.83 23.12
CA VAL A 863 17.43 23.76 24.13
C VAL A 863 18.80 23.44 24.72
N PHE A 864 18.92 23.47 26.05
CA PHE A 864 20.09 23.04 26.77
C PHE A 864 19.92 21.61 27.30
N LYS A 865 20.82 20.72 26.88
CA LYS A 865 20.89 19.31 27.33
C LYS A 865 22.33 18.81 27.40
N GLY A 866 22.71 18.14 28.48
CA GLY A 866 24.08 17.73 28.78
C GLY A 866 25.10 18.87 28.72
N GLY A 867 24.72 20.10 29.06
CA GLY A 867 25.59 21.29 28.92
C GLY A 867 25.85 21.74 27.47
N LYS A 868 25.16 21.17 26.48
CA LYS A 868 25.22 21.57 25.07
C LYS A 868 23.95 22.32 24.66
N LEU A 869 24.11 23.32 23.80
CA LEU A 869 23.00 24.03 23.15
C LEU A 869 22.61 23.31 21.85
N GLY A 870 21.32 23.08 21.64
CA GLY A 870 20.79 22.35 20.50
C GLY A 870 19.29 22.52 20.33
N THR A 871 18.71 21.61 19.54
CA THR A 871 17.28 21.54 19.25
C THR A 871 16.84 20.08 19.15
N TYR A 872 15.56 19.80 19.39
CA TYR A 872 14.98 18.47 19.14
C TYR A 872 14.57 18.37 17.68
N ARG A 873 15.02 17.34 16.97
CA ARG A 873 14.73 17.13 15.55
C ARG A 873 14.16 15.74 15.30
N HIS A 874 13.36 15.64 14.25
CA HIS A 874 12.84 14.39 13.75
C HIS A 874 13.80 13.88 12.69
N LEU A 875 14.34 12.68 12.87
CA LEU A 875 15.30 12.07 11.95
C LEU A 875 14.73 10.73 11.50
N LYS A 876 14.93 10.36 10.24
CA LYS A 876 14.43 9.10 9.72
C LYS A 876 15.01 7.92 10.51
N LEU A 877 14.14 7.01 10.91
CA LEU A 877 14.54 5.79 11.60
C LEU A 877 15.31 4.89 10.64
N SER A 878 16.42 4.28 11.11
CA SER A 878 17.23 3.38 10.28
C SER A 878 16.41 2.18 9.81
N ASN A 879 16.66 1.67 8.60
CA ASN A 879 15.89 0.55 8.05
C ASN A 879 16.05 -0.78 8.81
N ASP A 880 16.97 -0.87 9.77
CA ASP A 880 17.26 -2.07 10.56
C ASP A 880 16.74 -2.00 12.01
N PHE A 881 15.92 -0.99 12.34
CA PHE A 881 15.39 -0.80 13.71
C PHE A 881 14.57 -1.98 14.23
N ASP A 882 13.99 -2.77 13.32
CA ASP A 882 13.17 -3.93 13.59
C ASP A 882 13.95 -5.24 13.51
N LYS A 883 15.29 -5.20 13.44
CA LYS A 883 16.14 -6.39 13.44
C LYS A 883 16.90 -6.56 14.74
N CYS A 884 17.14 -7.82 15.12
CA CYS A 884 18.03 -8.16 16.23
C CYS A 884 18.81 -9.45 15.95
N VAL A 885 20.00 -9.53 16.54
CA VAL A 885 20.78 -10.77 16.58
C VAL A 885 20.13 -11.72 17.59
N SER A 886 19.79 -12.93 17.15
CA SER A 886 19.15 -13.95 17.99
C SER A 886 19.59 -15.36 17.61
N ASN A 887 19.64 -16.24 18.60
CA ASN A 887 19.75 -17.69 18.44
C ASN A 887 18.40 -18.39 18.71
N ASP A 888 17.35 -17.61 18.93
CA ASP A 888 16.00 -18.05 19.21
C ASP A 888 15.05 -17.39 18.21
N TYR A 889 14.60 -18.15 17.22
CA TYR A 889 13.80 -17.64 16.12
C TYR A 889 12.82 -18.66 15.54
N TYR A 890 11.83 -18.16 14.82
CA TYR A 890 10.84 -18.94 14.09
C TYR A 890 10.64 -18.36 12.69
N LEU A 891 10.31 -19.22 11.72
CA LEU A 891 10.09 -18.83 10.34
C LEU A 891 8.64 -18.40 10.15
N ASN A 892 8.44 -17.31 9.41
CA ASN A 892 7.10 -16.90 9.00
C ASN A 892 7.12 -16.13 7.67
N SER A 893 5.95 -15.97 7.05
CA SER A 893 5.76 -15.12 5.87
C SER A 893 5.32 -13.72 6.31
N GLY A 894 6.14 -12.70 6.10
CA GLY A 894 5.84 -11.30 6.45
C GLY A 894 4.70 -10.68 5.64
N THR A 895 4.54 -11.11 4.39
CA THR A 895 3.36 -10.85 3.55
C THR A 895 2.75 -12.19 3.16
N THR A 896 1.44 -12.35 3.40
CA THR A 896 0.73 -13.58 3.00
C THR A 896 0.73 -13.68 1.47
N LYS A 897 1.07 -14.86 0.94
CA LYS A 897 1.06 -15.21 -0.50
C LYS A 897 2.30 -14.84 -1.33
N ASP A 898 3.37 -14.38 -0.70
CA ASP A 898 4.65 -14.20 -1.39
C ASP A 898 5.77 -14.96 -0.66
N LEU A 899 6.40 -15.89 -1.37
CA LEU A 899 7.56 -16.63 -0.86
C LEU A 899 8.79 -15.72 -0.69
N ALA A 900 8.82 -14.53 -1.31
CA ALA A 900 9.82 -13.52 -1.02
C ALA A 900 9.66 -12.88 0.38
N GLY A 901 8.47 -12.98 0.97
CA GLY A 901 8.19 -12.50 2.33
C GLY A 901 8.65 -13.45 3.44
N ILE A 902 9.23 -14.60 3.12
CA ILE A 902 9.69 -15.58 4.13
C ILE A 902 10.90 -15.03 4.88
N GLN A 903 10.74 -14.83 6.20
CA GLN A 903 11.77 -14.25 7.07
C GLN A 903 11.77 -14.91 8.45
N TRP A 904 12.92 -14.83 9.12
CA TRP A 904 13.10 -15.30 10.49
C TRP A 904 12.72 -14.20 11.48
N TYR A 905 11.88 -14.53 12.46
CA TYR A 905 11.43 -13.64 13.52
C TYR A 905 11.97 -14.08 14.88
N ASP A 906 12.34 -13.14 15.74
CA ASP A 906 12.80 -13.40 17.11
C ASP A 906 11.72 -14.12 17.93
N SER A 907 12.10 -15.22 18.57
CA SER A 907 11.19 -16.08 19.32
C SER A 907 11.31 -15.93 20.84
N ARG A 908 12.29 -15.19 21.37
CA ARG A 908 12.55 -15.09 22.83
C ARG A 908 11.38 -14.54 23.64
N LYS A 909 10.55 -13.69 23.01
CA LYS A 909 9.37 -13.09 23.62
C LYS A 909 8.06 -13.81 23.28
N LEU A 910 8.08 -14.89 22.50
CA LEU A 910 6.88 -15.67 22.21
C LEU A 910 6.31 -16.25 23.52
N PRO A 911 5.02 -16.01 23.83
CA PRO A 911 4.37 -16.45 25.06
C PRO A 911 4.54 -17.93 25.38
N GLN A 912 4.59 -18.76 24.33
CA GLN A 912 4.75 -20.21 24.46
C GLN A 912 6.02 -20.63 25.20
N TYR A 913 7.11 -19.85 25.19
CA TYR A 913 8.36 -20.20 25.86
C TYR A 913 8.39 -19.89 27.36
N LYS A 914 7.44 -19.09 27.88
CA LYS A 914 7.54 -18.53 29.22
C LYS A 914 6.70 -19.23 30.30
N LYS A 915 5.54 -19.81 29.97
CA LYS A 915 4.78 -20.76 30.83
C LYS A 915 3.41 -21.02 30.23
N TYR A 916 3.15 -22.27 29.84
CA TYR A 916 1.79 -22.85 29.85
C TYR A 916 1.89 -24.23 30.50
N TRP A 917 2.21 -24.21 31.80
CA TRP A 917 1.94 -25.34 32.68
C TRP A 917 0.57 -25.04 33.28
N TYR A 918 -0.44 -25.82 32.88
CA TYR A 918 -1.81 -25.85 33.39
C TYR A 918 -2.73 -24.68 32.98
N LEU A 919 -3.44 -24.85 31.85
CA LEU A 919 -4.78 -24.28 31.69
C LEU A 919 -5.68 -25.30 30.97
N ASN A 920 -6.66 -25.79 31.75
CA ASN A 920 -7.84 -26.62 31.42
C ASN A 920 -7.69 -28.13 31.12
N LYS A 921 -7.92 -28.90 32.19
CA LYS A 921 -8.79 -30.09 32.35
C LYS A 921 -8.71 -31.32 31.41
N GLU A 922 -7.91 -31.33 30.36
CA GLU A 922 -7.57 -32.56 29.64
C GLU A 922 -6.04 -32.75 29.55
N LYS A 923 -5.59 -33.98 29.79
CA LYS A 923 -4.22 -34.39 30.14
C LYS A 923 -3.19 -34.26 28.99
N ILE A 924 -2.94 -33.09 28.43
CA ILE A 924 -1.88 -32.93 27.42
C ILE A 924 -0.58 -32.48 28.12
N PHE A 925 0.28 -33.44 28.44
CA PHE A 925 1.65 -33.17 28.89
C PHE A 925 2.49 -32.66 27.71
N LYS A 926 3.00 -31.43 27.80
CA LYS A 926 3.94 -30.85 26.82
C LYS A 926 5.35 -30.80 27.42
N THR A 927 6.36 -30.98 26.58
CA THR A 927 7.77 -30.81 26.95
C THR A 927 8.51 -29.94 25.94
N ARG A 928 9.61 -29.31 26.38
CA ARG A 928 10.43 -28.45 25.54
C ARG A 928 11.40 -29.30 24.72
N VAL A 929 11.41 -29.07 23.41
CA VAL A 929 12.28 -29.72 22.43
C VAL A 929 13.11 -28.67 21.70
N GLU A 930 14.42 -28.85 21.69
CA GLU A 930 15.33 -28.05 20.87
C GLU A 930 15.44 -28.68 19.48
N ILE A 931 15.00 -27.96 18.45
CA ILE A 931 14.87 -28.46 17.08
C ILE A 931 16.19 -28.46 16.33
N TYR A 932 16.55 -29.57 15.69
CA TYR A 932 17.74 -29.69 14.85
C TYR A 932 17.38 -29.54 13.39
N CYS A 933 16.34 -30.24 12.96
CA CYS A 933 15.90 -30.30 11.58
C CYS A 933 14.37 -30.21 11.49
N SER A 934 13.88 -29.53 10.46
CA SER A 934 12.46 -29.52 10.10
C SER A 934 12.30 -29.77 8.60
N GLY A 935 11.41 -30.69 8.24
CA GLY A 935 11.12 -31.03 6.86
C GLY A 935 10.10 -30.08 6.23
N ILE A 936 10.36 -29.61 5.01
CA ILE A 936 9.40 -28.85 4.20
C ILE A 936 8.48 -29.83 3.46
N SER A 937 7.19 -29.67 3.64
CA SER A 937 6.14 -30.37 2.90
C SER A 937 5.56 -29.50 1.79
N PHE A 938 4.88 -30.11 0.81
CA PHE A 938 4.22 -29.35 -0.24
C PHE A 938 3.07 -28.50 0.32
N HIS A 939 2.45 -28.97 1.41
CA HIS A 939 1.46 -28.22 2.18
C HIS A 939 2.04 -26.88 2.68
N ASP A 940 3.25 -26.88 3.26
CA ASP A 940 3.92 -25.67 3.74
C ASP A 940 4.08 -24.61 2.64
N VAL A 941 4.45 -25.04 1.43
CA VAL A 941 4.59 -24.16 0.27
C VAL A 941 3.25 -23.62 -0.22
N MET A 942 2.20 -24.46 -0.23
CA MET A 942 0.86 -24.05 -0.64
C MET A 942 0.21 -23.08 0.36
N VAL A 943 0.48 -23.26 1.65
CA VAL A 943 0.07 -22.34 2.73
C VAL A 943 0.87 -21.03 2.65
N ALA A 944 2.19 -21.09 2.50
CA ALA A 944 3.04 -19.89 2.37
C ALA A 944 2.69 -19.05 1.13
N SER A 945 2.41 -19.71 -0.01
CA SER A 945 1.92 -19.05 -1.23
C SER A 945 0.43 -18.68 -1.18
N GLY A 946 -0.29 -19.05 -0.12
CA GLY A 946 -1.72 -18.79 0.11
C GLY A 946 -2.66 -19.33 -0.97
N ARG A 947 -2.25 -20.41 -1.64
CA ARG A 947 -3.11 -21.21 -2.53
C ARG A 947 -4.02 -22.14 -1.72
N ILE A 948 -3.59 -22.54 -0.53
CA ILE A 948 -4.37 -23.30 0.44
C ILE A 948 -4.51 -22.45 1.71
N PRO A 949 -5.71 -22.35 2.31
CA PRO A 949 -5.86 -21.67 3.59
C PRO A 949 -5.17 -22.47 4.70
N ALA A 950 -4.52 -21.80 5.64
CA ALA A 950 -3.82 -22.42 6.77
C ALA A 950 -4.72 -23.21 7.76
N GLY A 951 -5.98 -23.53 7.44
CA GLY A 951 -6.95 -24.11 8.38
C GLY A 951 -7.62 -23.08 9.30
N ARG A 952 -8.77 -23.43 9.92
CA ARG A 952 -9.61 -22.49 10.71
C ARG A 952 -8.96 -22.04 12.03
N ASP A 953 -8.18 -22.89 12.67
CA ASP A 953 -7.63 -22.59 14.01
C ASP A 953 -6.30 -21.83 13.95
N HIS A 954 -5.57 -21.97 12.84
CA HIS A 954 -4.35 -21.20 12.60
C HIS A 954 -4.62 -19.78 12.10
N LEU A 955 -5.89 -19.36 12.01
CA LEU A 955 -6.26 -18.00 11.64
C LEU A 955 -5.77 -16.95 12.64
N PHE A 956 -5.53 -17.34 13.90
CA PHE A 956 -4.91 -16.55 14.98
C PHE A 956 -3.41 -16.85 15.19
N SER A 957 -2.86 -17.83 14.47
CA SER A 957 -1.47 -18.23 14.64
C SER A 957 -0.59 -17.39 13.72
N ASP A 958 0.35 -16.66 14.30
CA ASP A 958 1.33 -15.92 13.50
C ASP A 958 2.19 -16.86 12.66
N CYS A 959 2.60 -18.00 13.20
CA CYS A 959 3.37 -19.01 12.46
C CYS A 959 2.44 -20.15 12.02
N VAL A 960 2.20 -20.25 10.72
CA VAL A 960 1.28 -21.24 10.10
C VAL A 960 1.98 -22.31 9.28
N ILE A 961 3.31 -22.27 9.24
CA ILE A 961 4.13 -23.09 8.36
C ILE A 961 4.91 -24.12 9.19
N GLY A 962 5.03 -25.33 8.68
CA GLY A 962 5.75 -26.46 9.28
C GLY A 962 4.80 -27.48 9.89
N CYS A 963 5.01 -28.77 9.60
CA CYS A 963 4.18 -29.86 10.10
C CYS A 963 4.97 -30.95 10.85
N GLU A 964 6.29 -31.00 10.70
CA GLU A 964 7.15 -32.00 11.35
C GLU A 964 8.45 -31.38 11.86
N TYR A 965 9.03 -32.02 12.88
CA TYR A 965 10.28 -31.61 13.50
C TYR A 965 11.09 -32.82 14.01
N VAL A 966 12.39 -32.61 14.15
CA VAL A 966 13.31 -33.51 14.83
C VAL A 966 14.20 -32.70 15.75
N GLY A 967 14.40 -33.19 16.98
CA GLY A 967 15.21 -32.48 17.94
C GLY A 967 15.58 -33.30 19.18
N ARG A 968 15.98 -32.60 20.24
CA ARG A 968 16.24 -33.20 21.55
C ARG A 968 15.34 -32.61 22.61
N ARG A 969 14.82 -33.48 23.47
CA ARG A 969 14.10 -33.06 24.67
C ARG A 969 15.04 -32.38 25.66
N VAL A 970 14.63 -31.27 26.25
CA VAL A 970 15.44 -30.53 27.23
C VAL A 970 15.48 -31.24 28.59
N ASP A 971 14.41 -31.93 28.98
CA ASP A 971 14.29 -32.61 30.27
C ASP A 971 15.12 -33.91 30.36
N THR A 972 15.21 -34.65 29.26
CA THR A 972 15.83 -36.00 29.19
C THR A 972 17.08 -36.04 28.31
N GLY A 973 17.24 -35.11 27.38
CA GLY A 973 18.32 -35.12 26.39
C GLY A 973 18.11 -36.08 25.21
N GLU A 974 16.99 -36.83 25.21
CA GLU A 974 16.65 -37.85 24.22
C GLU A 974 16.41 -37.26 22.83
N ARG A 975 16.80 -38.01 21.80
CA ARG A 975 16.54 -37.68 20.40
C ARG A 975 15.09 -38.04 20.07
N VAL A 976 14.32 -37.05 19.65
CA VAL A 976 12.90 -37.21 19.35
C VAL A 976 12.54 -36.64 17.98
N MET A 977 11.53 -37.24 17.37
CA MET A 977 10.89 -36.76 16.15
C MET A 977 9.39 -36.68 16.40
N GLY A 978 8.71 -35.67 15.84
CA GLY A 978 7.28 -35.48 16.06
C GLY A 978 6.57 -34.73 14.94
N ILE A 979 5.25 -34.70 15.04
CA ILE A 979 4.35 -33.98 14.14
C ILE A 979 3.58 -32.94 14.97
N GLU A 980 3.56 -31.71 14.51
CA GLU A 980 2.79 -30.61 15.12
C GLU A 980 2.31 -29.71 13.98
N LEU A 981 1.03 -29.34 13.97
CA LEU A 981 0.49 -28.47 12.92
C LEU A 981 0.89 -27.02 13.14
N GLY A 982 1.64 -26.48 12.18
CA GLY A 982 2.26 -25.17 12.27
C GLY A 982 3.44 -25.15 13.23
N ARG A 983 4.30 -24.13 13.10
CA ARG A 983 5.31 -23.76 14.12
C ARG A 983 6.47 -24.74 14.27
N THR A 984 6.74 -25.59 13.29
CA THR A 984 7.88 -26.51 13.37
C THR A 984 9.19 -25.93 12.82
N PHE A 985 9.13 -24.87 12.01
CA PHE A 985 10.32 -24.10 11.59
C PHE A 985 10.72 -23.11 12.68
N VAL A 986 11.28 -23.63 13.77
CA VAL A 986 11.60 -22.87 14.98
C VAL A 986 12.84 -23.45 15.64
N THR A 987 13.55 -22.65 16.43
CA THR A 987 14.70 -23.14 17.21
C THR A 987 14.26 -24.00 18.39
N SER A 988 13.17 -23.67 19.06
CA SER A 988 12.68 -24.43 20.22
C SER A 988 11.16 -24.60 20.14
N LEU A 989 10.61 -25.73 20.56
CA LEU A 989 9.18 -26.02 20.47
C LEU A 989 8.69 -26.67 21.77
N ASN A 990 7.53 -26.26 22.25
CA ASN A 990 6.82 -26.97 23.33
C ASN A 990 5.83 -27.95 22.71
N ALA A 991 6.28 -29.18 22.51
CA ALA A 991 5.54 -30.21 21.81
C ALA A 991 4.79 -31.15 22.76
N SER A 992 3.67 -31.71 22.30
CA SER A 992 2.92 -32.73 23.05
C SER A 992 3.69 -34.04 23.11
N ILE A 993 3.76 -34.66 24.29
CA ILE A 993 4.38 -35.97 24.46
C ILE A 993 3.65 -37.05 23.64
N HIS A 994 2.35 -36.84 23.37
CA HIS A 994 1.54 -37.77 22.58
C HIS A 994 1.82 -37.71 21.08
N SER A 995 2.37 -36.59 20.56
CA SER A 995 2.67 -36.40 19.13
C SER A 995 4.18 -36.44 18.83
N MET A 996 4.94 -37.13 19.69
CA MET A 996 6.37 -37.35 19.49
C MET A 996 6.77 -38.79 19.80
N THR A 997 7.89 -39.22 19.20
CA THR A 997 8.48 -40.53 19.42
C THR A 997 10.00 -40.46 19.36
N THR A 998 10.68 -41.52 19.79
CA THR A 998 12.16 -41.56 19.82
C THR A 998 12.74 -41.78 18.43
N VAL A 999 13.87 -41.14 18.15
CA VAL A 999 14.61 -41.35 16.90
C VAL A 999 15.44 -42.64 17.01
N PRO A 1000 15.33 -43.59 16.06
CA PRO A 1000 16.19 -44.77 16.03
C PRO A 1000 17.69 -44.42 16.07
N GLU A 1001 18.49 -45.19 16.80
CA GLU A 1001 19.92 -44.91 17.04
C GLU A 1001 20.75 -44.77 15.75
N HIS A 1002 20.38 -45.54 14.72
CA HIS A 1002 21.10 -45.60 13.46
C HIS A 1002 20.76 -44.44 12.50
N TRP A 1003 19.64 -43.73 12.69
CA TRP A 1003 19.28 -42.57 11.87
C TRP A 1003 20.00 -41.31 12.32
N SER A 1004 20.40 -40.44 11.39
CA SER A 1004 20.75 -39.05 11.72
C SER A 1004 19.50 -38.22 12.01
N MET A 1005 19.65 -37.03 12.59
CA MET A 1005 18.51 -36.11 12.78
C MET A 1005 17.89 -35.68 11.44
N ALA A 1006 18.71 -35.53 10.40
CA ALA A 1006 18.25 -35.18 9.05
C ALA A 1006 17.49 -36.34 8.39
N ASP A 1007 17.94 -37.58 8.55
CA ASP A 1007 17.24 -38.78 8.08
C ASP A 1007 15.85 -38.89 8.72
N ALA A 1008 15.78 -38.73 10.04
CA ALA A 1008 14.54 -38.80 10.80
C ALA A 1008 13.52 -37.72 10.37
N ALA A 1009 13.99 -36.55 9.91
CA ALA A 1009 13.13 -35.45 9.45
C ALA A 1009 12.42 -35.74 8.12
N THR A 1010 12.65 -36.91 7.53
CA THR A 1010 12.04 -37.33 6.27
C THR A 1010 10.91 -38.36 6.44
N VAL A 1011 10.65 -38.81 7.68
CA VAL A 1011 9.88 -40.03 7.93
C VAL A 1011 8.43 -39.73 8.36
N LEU A 1012 8.23 -39.10 9.51
CA LEU A 1012 6.93 -39.13 10.21
C LEU A 1012 5.76 -38.59 9.38
N LEU A 1013 5.88 -37.42 8.74
CA LEU A 1013 4.75 -36.84 8.01
C LEU A 1013 4.39 -37.64 6.75
N ASN A 1014 5.40 -38.15 6.04
CA ASN A 1014 5.19 -38.96 4.85
C ASN A 1014 4.52 -40.30 5.20
N TYR A 1015 5.04 -40.99 6.23
CA TYR A 1015 4.51 -42.30 6.64
C TYR A 1015 3.19 -42.20 7.40
N SER A 1016 2.91 -41.12 8.14
CA SER A 1016 1.59 -40.91 8.77
C SER A 1016 0.49 -40.75 7.72
N THR A 1017 0.77 -39.95 6.67
CA THR A 1017 -0.13 -39.80 5.53
C THR A 1017 -0.44 -41.16 4.89
N LEU A 1018 0.58 -41.99 4.65
CA LEU A 1018 0.42 -43.31 4.03
C LEU A 1018 -0.20 -44.34 4.95
N TYR A 1019 0.13 -44.34 6.24
CA TYR A 1019 -0.46 -45.24 7.22
C TYR A 1019 -1.98 -45.00 7.30
N TYR A 1020 -2.39 -43.73 7.43
CA TYR A 1020 -3.81 -43.40 7.44
C TYR A 1020 -4.47 -43.72 6.08
N ALA A 1021 -3.85 -43.29 4.97
CA ALA A 1021 -4.42 -43.44 3.64
C ALA A 1021 -4.51 -44.90 3.17
N LEU A 1022 -3.39 -45.64 3.22
CA LEU A 1022 -3.29 -47.00 2.66
C LEU A 1022 -3.66 -48.08 3.67
N ILE A 1023 -3.25 -47.97 4.94
CA ILE A 1023 -3.50 -49.03 5.93
C ILE A 1023 -4.88 -48.87 6.57
N LYS A 1024 -5.21 -47.70 7.11
CA LYS A 1024 -6.49 -47.49 7.83
C LYS A 1024 -7.70 -47.32 6.91
N ARG A 1025 -7.57 -46.48 5.87
CA ARG A 1025 -8.70 -46.09 5.03
C ARG A 1025 -8.85 -46.98 3.80
N ALA A 1026 -7.78 -47.13 3.01
CA ALA A 1026 -7.84 -48.02 1.86
C ALA A 1026 -7.83 -49.49 2.30
N ASN A 1027 -7.14 -49.88 3.38
CA ASN A 1027 -6.97 -51.27 3.81
C ASN A 1027 -6.16 -52.13 2.81
N LEU A 1028 -4.98 -51.62 2.41
CA LEU A 1028 -4.05 -52.24 1.46
C LEU A 1028 -3.79 -53.72 1.81
N LYS A 1029 -3.89 -54.59 0.81
CA LYS A 1029 -3.60 -56.02 0.93
C LYS A 1029 -2.34 -56.40 0.16
N THR A 1030 -1.70 -57.47 0.62
CA THR A 1030 -0.52 -58.04 -0.04
C THR A 1030 -0.87 -58.48 -1.46
N GLY A 1031 -0.02 -58.14 -2.44
CA GLY A 1031 -0.23 -58.50 -3.85
C GLY A 1031 -1.16 -57.57 -4.65
N GLU A 1032 -1.71 -56.50 -4.06
CA GLU A 1032 -2.54 -55.55 -4.80
C GLU A 1032 -1.71 -54.67 -5.76
N SER A 1033 -2.30 -54.27 -6.89
CA SER A 1033 -1.69 -53.32 -7.82
C SER A 1033 -1.97 -51.87 -7.42
N ILE A 1034 -0.96 -51.01 -7.50
CA ILE A 1034 -1.05 -49.60 -7.10
C ILE A 1034 -0.40 -48.66 -8.11
N LEU A 1035 -1.07 -47.55 -8.43
CA LEU A 1035 -0.52 -46.42 -9.18
C LEU A 1035 -0.16 -45.28 -8.22
N ILE A 1036 1.13 -44.94 -8.13
CA ILE A 1036 1.66 -43.88 -7.26
C ILE A 1036 2.06 -42.67 -8.11
N HIS A 1037 1.38 -41.55 -7.91
CA HIS A 1037 1.75 -40.31 -8.59
C HIS A 1037 2.89 -39.56 -7.90
N SER A 1038 3.68 -38.83 -8.69
CA SER A 1038 4.82 -38.02 -8.21
C SER A 1038 5.82 -38.83 -7.39
N ALA A 1039 6.14 -40.04 -7.85
CA ALA A 1039 6.81 -41.08 -7.06
C ALA A 1039 8.23 -40.71 -6.58
N ALA A 1040 8.93 -39.80 -7.28
CA ALA A 1040 10.23 -39.30 -6.84
C ALA A 1040 10.15 -38.26 -5.70
N GLY A 1041 8.96 -37.82 -5.29
CA GLY A 1041 8.75 -36.94 -4.14
C GLY A 1041 8.74 -37.68 -2.80
N GLY A 1042 8.57 -36.94 -1.69
CA GLY A 1042 8.63 -37.51 -0.34
C GLY A 1042 7.64 -38.63 -0.06
N VAL A 1043 6.34 -38.34 -0.22
CA VAL A 1043 5.26 -39.35 -0.03
C VAL A 1043 5.39 -40.50 -1.03
N GLY A 1044 5.79 -40.21 -2.27
CA GLY A 1044 5.96 -41.22 -3.32
C GLY A 1044 7.03 -42.26 -3.00
N GLN A 1045 8.20 -41.81 -2.53
CA GLN A 1045 9.29 -42.71 -2.11
C GLN A 1045 8.90 -43.56 -0.90
N ALA A 1046 8.26 -42.95 0.11
CA ALA A 1046 7.75 -43.68 1.27
C ALA A 1046 6.66 -44.71 0.87
N ALA A 1047 5.82 -44.38 -0.12
CA ALA A 1047 4.80 -45.28 -0.64
C ALA A 1047 5.42 -46.49 -1.35
N ILE A 1048 6.49 -46.29 -2.14
CA ILE A 1048 7.23 -47.39 -2.77
C ILE A 1048 7.80 -48.35 -1.71
N ASN A 1049 8.42 -47.82 -0.65
CA ASN A 1049 8.96 -48.65 0.44
C ASN A 1049 7.87 -49.50 1.10
N MET A 1050 6.73 -48.89 1.41
CA MET A 1050 5.59 -49.60 2.00
C MET A 1050 5.03 -50.65 1.03
N CYS A 1051 4.81 -50.29 -0.24
CA CYS A 1051 4.24 -51.19 -1.24
C CYS A 1051 5.15 -52.39 -1.55
N LYS A 1052 6.48 -52.20 -1.55
CA LYS A 1052 7.43 -53.32 -1.66
C LYS A 1052 7.36 -54.27 -0.48
N HIS A 1053 7.16 -53.76 0.73
CA HIS A 1053 7.01 -54.61 1.91
C HIS A 1053 5.73 -55.45 1.86
N TYR A 1054 4.66 -54.93 1.26
CA TYR A 1054 3.40 -55.65 1.02
C TYR A 1054 3.37 -56.39 -0.32
N ASP A 1055 4.50 -56.55 -1.01
CA ASP A 1055 4.59 -57.27 -2.29
C ASP A 1055 3.56 -56.79 -3.34
N CYS A 1056 3.34 -55.47 -3.40
CA CYS A 1056 2.39 -54.85 -4.32
C CYS A 1056 2.96 -54.72 -5.74
N ASP A 1057 2.07 -54.73 -6.73
CA ASP A 1057 2.41 -54.43 -8.13
C ASP A 1057 2.46 -52.91 -8.35
N ILE A 1058 3.68 -52.35 -8.31
CA ILE A 1058 3.88 -50.89 -8.31
C ILE A 1058 3.96 -50.31 -9.73
N TYR A 1059 3.10 -49.34 -10.00
CA TYR A 1059 3.13 -48.45 -11.16
C TYR A 1059 3.36 -47.02 -10.68
N VAL A 1060 4.17 -46.22 -11.39
CA VAL A 1060 4.54 -44.88 -10.93
C VAL A 1060 4.50 -43.84 -12.04
N THR A 1061 4.39 -42.56 -11.64
CA THR A 1061 4.59 -41.43 -12.56
C THR A 1061 5.65 -40.45 -12.05
N VAL A 1062 6.42 -39.86 -12.96
CA VAL A 1062 7.47 -38.86 -12.69
C VAL A 1062 7.48 -37.75 -13.74
N GLY A 1063 8.06 -36.60 -13.39
CA GLY A 1063 8.01 -35.40 -14.23
C GLY A 1063 9.25 -35.14 -15.11
N THR A 1064 10.37 -35.84 -14.88
CA THR A 1064 11.62 -35.66 -15.63
C THR A 1064 12.34 -37.00 -15.82
N GLU A 1065 13.20 -37.10 -16.84
CA GLU A 1065 13.99 -38.31 -17.10
C GLU A 1065 14.98 -38.59 -15.95
N GLU A 1066 15.57 -37.55 -15.34
CA GLU A 1066 16.45 -37.69 -14.17
C GLU A 1066 15.73 -38.42 -13.01
N LYS A 1067 14.45 -38.09 -12.79
CA LYS A 1067 13.62 -38.74 -11.75
C LYS A 1067 13.27 -40.17 -12.10
N LYS A 1068 13.10 -40.48 -13.39
CA LYS A 1068 12.89 -41.85 -13.87
C LYS A 1068 14.12 -42.71 -13.61
N GLN A 1069 15.30 -42.23 -14.01
CA GLN A 1069 16.57 -42.91 -13.75
C GLN A 1069 16.83 -43.12 -12.26
N PHE A 1070 16.50 -42.12 -11.42
CA PHE A 1070 16.57 -42.25 -9.98
C PHE A 1070 15.70 -43.41 -9.44
N LEU A 1071 14.43 -43.52 -9.86
CA LEU A 1071 13.54 -44.60 -9.40
C LEU A 1071 13.97 -45.99 -9.91
N MET A 1072 14.54 -46.06 -11.11
CA MET A 1072 15.10 -47.31 -11.64
C MET A 1072 16.30 -47.77 -10.81
N ASN A 1073 17.23 -46.86 -10.51
CA ASN A 1073 18.48 -47.21 -9.83
C ASN A 1073 18.29 -47.45 -8.33
N GLU A 1074 17.51 -46.61 -7.66
CA GLU A 1074 17.33 -46.66 -6.19
C GLU A 1074 16.28 -47.71 -5.79
N TYR A 1075 15.19 -47.78 -6.55
CA TYR A 1075 14.04 -48.62 -6.20
C TYR A 1075 13.82 -49.79 -7.16
N ASN A 1076 14.69 -50.04 -8.15
CA ASN A 1076 14.54 -51.16 -9.08
C ASN A 1076 13.14 -51.25 -9.72
N ILE A 1077 12.49 -50.10 -9.95
CA ILE A 1077 11.19 -50.06 -10.62
C ILE A 1077 11.44 -50.27 -12.12
N PRO A 1078 10.80 -51.27 -12.77
CA PRO A 1078 10.98 -51.52 -14.20
C PRO A 1078 10.62 -50.30 -15.05
N GLU A 1079 11.41 -50.03 -16.09
CA GLU A 1079 11.21 -48.87 -16.95
C GLU A 1079 9.79 -48.79 -17.54
N ASN A 1080 9.23 -49.93 -17.94
CA ASN A 1080 7.89 -50.03 -18.49
C ASN A 1080 6.77 -49.73 -17.46
N ARG A 1081 7.08 -49.63 -16.17
CA ARG A 1081 6.13 -49.26 -15.09
C ARG A 1081 6.30 -47.81 -14.62
N ILE A 1082 7.13 -47.01 -15.28
CA ILE A 1082 7.36 -45.58 -14.98
C ILE A 1082 6.81 -44.71 -16.11
N PHE A 1083 5.81 -43.88 -15.81
CA PHE A 1083 5.14 -43.01 -16.80
C PHE A 1083 5.36 -41.52 -16.53
N ASN A 1084 4.94 -40.66 -17.48
CA ASN A 1084 5.03 -39.21 -17.35
C ASN A 1084 3.89 -38.64 -16.48
N SER A 1085 4.21 -37.78 -15.52
CA SER A 1085 3.22 -37.07 -14.69
C SER A 1085 2.80 -35.69 -15.24
N ARG A 1086 3.40 -35.26 -16.35
CA ARG A 1086 3.13 -33.95 -16.96
C ARG A 1086 1.97 -33.96 -17.95
N ASP A 1087 1.57 -35.11 -18.44
CA ASP A 1087 0.46 -35.32 -19.38
C ASP A 1087 -0.51 -36.40 -18.87
N ILE A 1088 -1.55 -36.71 -19.66
CA ILE A 1088 -2.55 -37.76 -19.36
C ILE A 1088 -2.25 -39.09 -20.06
N VAL A 1089 -1.10 -39.22 -20.75
CA VAL A 1089 -0.75 -40.38 -21.57
C VAL A 1089 -0.55 -41.64 -20.70
N PHE A 1090 -0.14 -41.44 -19.43
CA PHE A 1090 0.02 -42.53 -18.46
C PHE A 1090 -1.23 -43.40 -18.34
N LYS A 1091 -2.44 -42.84 -18.50
CA LYS A 1091 -3.70 -43.59 -18.42
C LYS A 1091 -3.73 -44.74 -19.41
N ASN A 1092 -3.47 -44.45 -20.69
CA ASN A 1092 -3.50 -45.45 -21.75
C ASN A 1092 -2.39 -46.49 -21.56
N GLN A 1093 -1.23 -46.07 -21.04
CA GLN A 1093 -0.10 -46.97 -20.77
C GLN A 1093 -0.41 -47.93 -19.60
N VAL A 1094 -0.98 -47.43 -18.51
CA VAL A 1094 -1.43 -48.23 -17.36
C VAL A 1094 -2.51 -49.22 -17.79
N LEU A 1095 -3.53 -48.76 -18.51
CA LEU A 1095 -4.60 -49.64 -19.01
C LEU A 1095 -4.06 -50.72 -19.96
N LYS A 1096 -3.10 -50.38 -20.83
CA LYS A 1096 -2.47 -51.37 -21.72
C LYS A 1096 -1.72 -52.46 -20.94
N LEU A 1097 -0.96 -52.08 -19.92
CA LEU A 1097 -0.18 -53.02 -19.10
C LEU A 1097 -1.05 -53.86 -18.15
N THR A 1098 -2.22 -53.34 -17.78
CA THR A 1098 -3.20 -54.01 -16.93
C THR A 1098 -4.32 -54.70 -17.72
N GLU A 1099 -4.16 -54.87 -19.04
CA GLU A 1099 -5.15 -55.52 -19.92
C GLU A 1099 -6.55 -54.88 -19.85
N GLY A 1100 -6.62 -53.57 -19.65
CA GLY A 1100 -7.86 -52.81 -19.49
C GLY A 1100 -8.50 -52.93 -18.11
N LYS A 1101 -7.90 -53.69 -17.18
CA LYS A 1101 -8.45 -53.87 -15.82
C LYS A 1101 -8.25 -52.64 -14.94
N GLY A 1102 -7.17 -51.88 -15.15
CA GLY A 1102 -6.76 -50.81 -14.23
C GLY A 1102 -5.97 -51.33 -13.02
N VAL A 1103 -5.79 -50.48 -12.01
CA VAL A 1103 -5.08 -50.81 -10.75
C VAL A 1103 -6.03 -50.84 -9.55
N ASN A 1104 -5.74 -51.66 -8.54
CA ASN A 1104 -6.58 -51.79 -7.36
C ASN A 1104 -6.61 -50.50 -6.52
N ILE A 1105 -5.48 -49.80 -6.43
CA ILE A 1105 -5.39 -48.53 -5.69
C ILE A 1105 -4.72 -47.47 -6.56
N VAL A 1106 -5.24 -46.25 -6.55
CA VAL A 1106 -4.57 -45.08 -7.10
C VAL A 1106 -4.27 -44.11 -5.96
N LEU A 1107 -2.99 -43.83 -5.71
CA LEU A 1107 -2.55 -42.79 -4.78
C LEU A 1107 -2.30 -41.49 -5.56
N ASN A 1108 -3.32 -40.63 -5.60
CA ASN A 1108 -3.30 -39.41 -6.41
C ASN A 1108 -2.87 -38.17 -5.63
N SER A 1109 -2.00 -37.38 -6.27
CA SER A 1109 -1.59 -36.03 -5.86
C SER A 1109 -1.61 -35.02 -7.00
N LEU A 1110 -2.09 -35.43 -8.18
CA LEU A 1110 -2.21 -34.59 -9.38
C LEU A 1110 -3.58 -33.91 -9.43
N SER A 1111 -3.69 -32.82 -10.19
CA SER A 1111 -4.91 -32.04 -10.29
C SER A 1111 -5.42 -31.87 -11.73
N GLY A 1112 -6.66 -31.39 -11.87
CA GLY A 1112 -7.30 -31.09 -13.15
C GLY A 1112 -7.56 -32.36 -13.97
N GLU A 1113 -7.32 -32.31 -15.28
CA GLU A 1113 -7.54 -33.45 -16.20
C GLU A 1113 -6.73 -34.69 -15.83
N LYS A 1114 -5.61 -34.50 -15.11
CA LYS A 1114 -4.79 -35.62 -14.63
C LYS A 1114 -5.49 -36.40 -13.54
N LEU A 1115 -6.23 -35.73 -12.65
CA LEU A 1115 -7.06 -36.40 -11.65
C LEU A 1115 -8.12 -37.27 -12.33
N ASP A 1116 -8.77 -36.74 -13.38
CA ASP A 1116 -9.77 -37.50 -14.14
C ASP A 1116 -9.15 -38.74 -14.81
N ALA A 1117 -7.99 -38.55 -15.44
CA ALA A 1117 -7.24 -39.65 -16.06
C ALA A 1117 -6.81 -40.71 -15.04
N SER A 1118 -6.37 -40.30 -13.84
CA SER A 1118 -6.05 -41.18 -12.73
C SER A 1118 -7.27 -41.92 -12.19
N TYR A 1119 -8.42 -41.25 -12.12
CA TYR A 1119 -9.68 -41.84 -11.66
C TYR A 1119 -10.17 -42.95 -12.61
N GLU A 1120 -9.97 -42.76 -13.91
CA GLU A 1120 -10.26 -43.78 -14.92
C GLU A 1120 -9.33 -44.99 -14.88
N CYS A 1121 -8.15 -44.90 -14.24
CA CYS A 1121 -7.23 -46.02 -14.05
C CYS A 1121 -7.65 -46.97 -12.92
N VAL A 1122 -8.68 -46.66 -12.14
CA VAL A 1122 -9.13 -47.50 -11.02
C VAL A 1122 -9.81 -48.76 -11.55
N ALA A 1123 -9.41 -49.92 -11.03
CA ALA A 1123 -10.01 -51.20 -11.34
C ALA A 1123 -11.38 -51.38 -10.68
N ASN A 1124 -12.15 -52.38 -11.12
CA ASN A 1124 -13.39 -52.77 -10.44
C ASN A 1124 -13.12 -53.09 -8.97
N SER A 1125 -13.98 -52.60 -8.07
CA SER A 1125 -13.82 -52.67 -6.62
C SER A 1125 -12.53 -52.02 -6.07
N GLY A 1126 -11.87 -51.18 -6.87
CA GLY A 1126 -10.66 -50.46 -6.49
C GLY A 1126 -10.92 -49.24 -5.60
N ARG A 1127 -9.83 -48.66 -5.07
CA ARG A 1127 -9.87 -47.45 -4.22
C ARG A 1127 -9.05 -46.32 -4.83
N PHE A 1128 -9.70 -45.18 -5.05
CA PHE A 1128 -9.04 -43.94 -5.41
C PHE A 1128 -8.73 -43.15 -4.13
N VAL A 1129 -7.46 -42.94 -3.84
CA VAL A 1129 -6.97 -42.26 -2.63
C VAL A 1129 -6.45 -40.90 -3.03
N GLU A 1130 -7.24 -39.86 -2.76
CA GLU A 1130 -6.90 -38.47 -3.07
C GLU A 1130 -6.21 -37.82 -1.87
N ILE A 1131 -4.93 -37.48 -2.03
CA ILE A 1131 -4.17 -36.70 -1.03
C ILE A 1131 -3.95 -35.24 -1.47
N GLY A 1132 -4.33 -34.88 -2.70
CA GLY A 1132 -4.28 -33.52 -3.21
C GLY A 1132 -5.47 -32.68 -2.74
N GLN A 1133 -5.19 -31.55 -2.11
CA GLN A 1133 -6.24 -30.67 -1.57
C GLN A 1133 -6.79 -29.65 -2.59
N TYR A 1134 -6.08 -29.38 -3.69
CA TYR A 1134 -6.42 -28.29 -4.61
C TYR A 1134 -7.81 -28.47 -5.25
N ASP A 1135 -8.06 -29.59 -5.91
CA ASP A 1135 -9.34 -29.84 -6.57
C ASP A 1135 -10.50 -30.04 -5.57
N MET A 1136 -10.21 -30.57 -4.37
CA MET A 1136 -11.18 -30.65 -3.27
C MET A 1136 -11.65 -29.26 -2.84
N LEU A 1137 -10.71 -28.33 -2.64
CA LEU A 1137 -11.01 -26.94 -2.24
C LEU A 1137 -11.72 -26.15 -3.36
N GLN A 1138 -11.51 -26.52 -4.62
CA GLN A 1138 -12.24 -25.97 -5.77
C GLN A 1138 -13.60 -26.62 -6.00
N ASN A 1139 -14.00 -27.61 -5.18
CA ASN A 1139 -15.24 -28.36 -5.32
C ASN A 1139 -15.42 -28.93 -6.74
N LYS A 1140 -14.35 -29.53 -7.29
CA LYS A 1140 -14.38 -30.13 -8.63
C LYS A 1140 -15.45 -31.23 -8.71
N GLN A 1141 -16.20 -31.26 -9.81
CA GLN A 1141 -17.20 -32.30 -10.06
C GLN A 1141 -16.53 -33.67 -10.28
N LEU A 1142 -17.13 -34.71 -9.71
CA LEU A 1142 -16.72 -36.11 -9.86
C LEU A 1142 -17.79 -36.88 -10.64
N GLY A 1143 -17.39 -37.71 -11.61
CA GLY A 1143 -18.29 -38.52 -12.41
C GLY A 1143 -18.91 -39.67 -11.61
N MET A 1144 -20.22 -39.63 -11.36
CA MET A 1144 -20.89 -40.64 -10.53
C MET A 1144 -21.04 -42.03 -11.20
N LEU A 1145 -20.92 -42.10 -12.53
CA LEU A 1145 -21.13 -43.35 -13.29
C LEU A 1145 -20.14 -44.45 -12.90
N ASP A 1146 -18.91 -44.09 -12.58
CA ASP A 1146 -17.85 -45.06 -12.26
C ASP A 1146 -18.09 -45.81 -10.94
N PHE A 1147 -18.90 -45.29 -10.03
CA PHE A 1147 -19.26 -45.98 -8.79
C PHE A 1147 -20.05 -47.28 -9.02
N VAL A 1148 -20.65 -47.49 -10.22
CA VAL A 1148 -21.26 -48.77 -10.61
C VAL A 1148 -20.22 -49.90 -10.64
N ARG A 1149 -18.93 -49.59 -10.80
CA ARG A 1149 -17.81 -50.53 -10.73
C ARG A 1149 -17.41 -50.88 -9.29
N ASN A 1150 -18.24 -50.53 -8.29
CA ASN A 1150 -17.99 -50.68 -6.85
C ASN A 1150 -16.71 -50.01 -6.35
N ILE A 1151 -16.25 -48.97 -7.04
CA ILE A 1151 -15.05 -48.23 -6.62
C ILE A 1151 -15.34 -47.37 -5.39
N GLN A 1152 -14.30 -47.07 -4.63
CA GLN A 1152 -14.36 -46.14 -3.50
C GLN A 1152 -13.51 -44.90 -3.81
N PHE A 1153 -14.05 -43.71 -3.55
CA PHE A 1153 -13.29 -42.46 -3.58
C PHE A 1153 -13.02 -42.01 -2.14
N ILE A 1154 -11.75 -41.93 -1.76
CA ILE A 1154 -11.30 -41.68 -0.40
C ILE A 1154 -10.48 -40.39 -0.39
N GLY A 1155 -11.08 -39.31 0.11
CA GLY A 1155 -10.36 -38.07 0.36
C GLY A 1155 -9.59 -38.11 1.68
N ILE A 1156 -8.29 -37.82 1.63
CA ILE A 1156 -7.40 -37.83 2.79
C ILE A 1156 -6.87 -36.41 3.03
N VAL A 1157 -7.21 -35.84 4.18
CA VAL A 1157 -6.66 -34.58 4.68
C VAL A 1157 -6.02 -34.84 6.03
N ILE A 1158 -4.70 -35.06 6.03
CA ILE A 1158 -3.95 -35.48 7.23
C ILE A 1158 -4.05 -34.44 8.37
N ASP A 1159 -4.20 -33.17 8.03
CA ASP A 1159 -4.33 -32.07 8.99
C ASP A 1159 -5.55 -32.23 9.91
N ILE A 1160 -6.66 -32.76 9.38
CA ILE A 1160 -7.87 -33.04 10.17
C ILE A 1160 -7.62 -34.18 11.15
N VAL A 1161 -6.93 -35.23 10.71
CA VAL A 1161 -6.61 -36.41 11.53
C VAL A 1161 -5.69 -36.03 12.68
N ILE A 1162 -4.60 -35.31 12.39
CA ILE A 1162 -3.63 -34.85 13.39
C ILE A 1162 -4.31 -34.00 14.47
N LYS A 1163 -5.33 -33.22 14.09
CA LYS A 1163 -6.03 -32.31 14.98
C LYS A 1163 -7.11 -33.00 15.82
N ASP A 1164 -7.97 -33.78 15.17
CA ASP A 1164 -9.23 -34.24 15.76
C ASP A 1164 -9.14 -35.69 16.30
N GLU A 1165 -8.17 -36.50 15.85
CA GLU A 1165 -8.01 -37.91 16.24
C GLU A 1165 -6.75 -38.14 17.10
N ILE A 1166 -6.76 -37.73 18.38
CA ILE A 1166 -5.59 -37.87 19.29
C ILE A 1166 -5.09 -39.32 19.41
N ASP A 1167 -6.00 -40.31 19.40
CA ASP A 1167 -5.68 -41.74 19.50
C ASP A 1167 -4.95 -42.29 18.26
N PHE A 1168 -4.84 -41.51 17.18
CA PHE A 1168 -4.05 -41.85 16.00
C PHE A 1168 -2.56 -42.03 16.33
N PHE A 1169 -2.00 -41.16 17.17
CA PHE A 1169 -0.56 -41.08 17.36
C PHE A 1169 0.08 -42.31 18.04
N PRO A 1170 -0.45 -42.82 19.17
CA PRO A 1170 0.12 -44.01 19.80
C PRO A 1170 0.15 -45.21 18.84
N ASP A 1171 -0.97 -45.49 18.16
CA ASP A 1171 -1.09 -46.59 17.19
C ASP A 1171 -0.16 -46.39 15.99
N PHE A 1172 -0.07 -45.17 15.46
CA PHE A 1172 0.85 -44.87 14.37
C PHE A 1172 2.33 -45.04 14.78
N TYR A 1173 2.74 -44.56 15.96
CA TYR A 1173 4.14 -44.68 16.40
C TYR A 1173 4.53 -46.10 16.74
N ASP A 1174 3.64 -46.89 17.35
CA ASP A 1174 3.86 -48.33 17.54
C ASP A 1174 4.03 -49.04 16.20
N TRP A 1175 3.20 -48.69 15.21
CA TRP A 1175 3.34 -49.18 13.85
C TRP A 1175 4.69 -48.77 13.22
N VAL A 1176 5.12 -47.51 13.39
CA VAL A 1176 6.42 -47.03 12.89
C VAL A 1176 7.57 -47.84 13.50
N HIS A 1177 7.63 -47.97 14.83
CA HIS A 1177 8.70 -48.71 15.51
C HIS A 1177 8.79 -50.17 15.06
N LYS A 1178 7.64 -50.84 14.95
CA LYS A 1178 7.56 -52.23 14.47
C LYS A 1178 8.03 -52.37 13.01
N ASN A 1179 7.76 -51.37 12.17
CA ASN A 1179 8.05 -51.43 10.75
C ASN A 1179 9.40 -50.83 10.35
N CYS A 1180 10.07 -50.10 11.25
CA CYS A 1180 11.46 -49.70 11.12
C CYS A 1180 12.39 -50.92 11.10
N THR A 1181 12.21 -51.88 12.02
CA THR A 1181 13.05 -53.08 12.10
C THR A 1181 12.83 -54.03 10.93
N ASN A 1182 11.59 -54.15 10.44
CA ASN A 1182 11.23 -55.00 9.30
C ASN A 1182 11.49 -54.33 7.93
N GLY A 1183 12.06 -53.13 7.92
CA GLY A 1183 12.53 -52.44 6.72
C GLY A 1183 11.44 -51.82 5.84
N CYS A 1184 10.21 -51.72 6.32
CA CYS A 1184 9.09 -51.03 5.65
C CYS A 1184 9.17 -49.50 5.84
N VAL A 1185 9.52 -49.05 7.05
CA VAL A 1185 9.74 -47.64 7.37
C VAL A 1185 11.24 -47.35 7.34
N LYS A 1186 11.66 -46.49 6.42
CA LYS A 1186 13.07 -46.08 6.25
C LYS A 1186 13.14 -44.59 5.90
N PRO A 1187 14.24 -43.90 6.23
CA PRO A 1187 14.51 -42.56 5.73
C PRO A 1187 14.52 -42.55 4.20
N ILE A 1188 14.15 -41.42 3.62
CA ILE A 1188 14.16 -41.19 2.16
C ILE A 1188 15.20 -40.12 1.83
N ASN A 1189 15.53 -39.98 0.53
CA ASN A 1189 16.50 -38.97 0.10
C ASN A 1189 16.05 -37.56 0.50
N TYR A 1190 17.02 -36.68 0.78
CA TYR A 1190 16.72 -35.28 1.08
C TYR A 1190 17.76 -34.31 0.53
N THR A 1191 17.34 -33.06 0.36
CA THR A 1191 18.23 -31.91 0.11
C THR A 1191 18.27 -31.03 1.37
N LEU A 1192 19.46 -30.79 1.90
CA LEU A 1192 19.67 -30.04 3.14
C LEU A 1192 19.94 -28.56 2.83
N PHE A 1193 19.24 -27.67 3.53
CA PHE A 1193 19.50 -26.22 3.54
C PHE A 1193 19.79 -25.75 4.96
N GLU A 1194 20.75 -24.84 5.13
CA GLU A 1194 20.93 -24.15 6.40
C GLU A 1194 19.81 -23.14 6.66
N ALA A 1195 19.51 -22.84 7.93
CA ALA A 1195 18.46 -21.90 8.32
C ALA A 1195 18.53 -20.55 7.58
N LYS A 1196 19.74 -20.00 7.35
CA LYS A 1196 19.94 -18.76 6.59
C LYS A 1196 19.47 -18.78 5.14
N TYR A 1197 19.24 -19.97 4.56
CA TYR A 1197 18.77 -20.16 3.19
C TYR A 1197 17.34 -20.71 3.13
N ALA A 1198 16.53 -20.46 4.16
CA ALA A 1198 15.14 -20.91 4.21
C ALA A 1198 14.32 -20.41 3.01
N ASP A 1199 14.48 -19.16 2.59
CA ASP A 1199 13.85 -18.59 1.39
C ASP A 1199 14.19 -19.41 0.12
N LYS A 1200 15.46 -19.76 -0.06
CA LYS A 1200 15.94 -20.59 -1.17
C LYS A 1200 15.40 -22.00 -1.08
N ALA A 1201 15.25 -22.57 0.12
CA ALA A 1201 14.68 -23.90 0.33
C ALA A 1201 13.21 -23.97 -0.11
N PHE A 1202 12.40 -22.98 0.27
CA PHE A 1202 11.00 -22.89 -0.18
C PHE A 1202 10.90 -22.68 -1.69
N ARG A 1203 11.71 -21.78 -2.26
CA ARG A 1203 11.76 -21.58 -3.72
C ARG A 1203 12.21 -22.84 -4.45
N TYR A 1204 13.23 -23.53 -3.97
CA TYR A 1204 13.71 -24.80 -4.54
C TYR A 1204 12.58 -25.83 -4.59
N MET A 1205 11.77 -25.95 -3.54
CA MET A 1205 10.63 -26.85 -3.51
C MET A 1205 9.58 -26.52 -4.59
N THR A 1206 9.28 -25.23 -4.83
CA THR A 1206 8.32 -24.81 -5.88
C THR A 1206 8.73 -25.20 -7.30
N THR A 1207 10.04 -25.29 -7.58
CA THR A 1207 10.52 -25.68 -8.91
C THR A 1207 10.16 -27.12 -9.28
N GLY A 1208 9.79 -27.94 -8.29
CA GLY A 1208 9.53 -29.37 -8.48
C GLY A 1208 10.76 -30.18 -8.90
N LYS A 1209 11.97 -29.61 -8.86
CA LYS A 1209 13.22 -30.30 -9.20
C LYS A 1209 13.70 -31.26 -8.10
N HIS A 1210 13.30 -31.03 -6.87
CA HIS A 1210 13.68 -31.86 -5.73
C HIS A 1210 13.32 -33.35 -5.92
N MET A 1211 14.17 -34.21 -5.37
CA MET A 1211 13.96 -35.65 -5.22
C MET A 1211 13.98 -35.96 -3.72
N GLY A 1212 12.88 -36.55 -3.23
CA GLY A 1212 12.69 -36.82 -1.80
C GLY A 1212 12.25 -35.57 -1.02
N LYS A 1213 12.82 -35.35 0.17
CA LYS A 1213 12.43 -34.28 1.10
C LYS A 1213 13.36 -33.06 1.01
N VAL A 1214 12.87 -31.87 1.33
CA VAL A 1214 13.73 -30.70 1.57
C VAL A 1214 13.76 -30.46 3.08
N VAL A 1215 14.95 -30.36 3.68
CA VAL A 1215 15.13 -30.25 5.14
C VAL A 1215 15.87 -28.97 5.47
N ILE A 1216 15.38 -28.21 6.44
CA ILE A 1216 16.08 -27.05 6.99
C ILE A 1216 16.79 -27.47 8.27
N LYS A 1217 18.12 -27.26 8.31
CA LYS A 1217 18.99 -27.48 9.46
C LYS A 1217 19.10 -26.21 10.30
N MET A 1218 18.67 -26.29 11.55
CA MET A 1218 18.79 -25.22 12.57
C MET A 1218 20.03 -25.38 13.45
N ARG A 1219 20.48 -26.62 13.66
CA ARG A 1219 21.61 -27.00 14.52
C ARG A 1219 22.44 -28.11 13.90
N ASP A 1220 23.72 -28.12 14.20
CA ASP A 1220 24.59 -29.26 13.89
C ASP A 1220 24.38 -30.39 14.89
N GLU A 1221 24.16 -31.60 14.38
CA GLU A 1221 24.03 -32.81 15.19
C GLU A 1221 25.34 -33.12 15.93
N GLU A 1222 25.26 -33.53 17.19
CA GLU A 1222 26.43 -33.96 17.95
C GLU A 1222 26.90 -35.36 17.51
N MET A 1223 28.20 -35.61 17.66
CA MET A 1223 28.78 -36.94 17.44
C MET A 1223 28.20 -38.00 18.40
N ASP A 1224 27.87 -37.62 19.64
CA ASP A 1224 27.26 -38.52 20.63
C ASP A 1224 25.73 -38.54 20.47
N ARG A 1225 25.22 -39.70 20.05
CA ARG A 1225 23.78 -39.94 19.82
C ARG A 1225 23.01 -40.32 21.07
N ARG A 1226 23.68 -40.50 22.22
CA ARG A 1226 23.03 -40.78 23.52
C ARG A 1226 22.30 -39.53 24.05
N PRO A 1227 21.47 -39.67 25.10
CA PRO A 1227 20.86 -38.52 25.75
C PRO A 1227 21.92 -37.55 26.33
N LEU A 1228 21.81 -36.26 25.99
CA LEU A 1228 22.78 -35.23 26.37
C LEU A 1228 22.19 -34.29 27.44
N LYS A 1229 23.03 -33.88 28.40
CA LYS A 1229 22.66 -32.86 29.41
C LYS A 1229 22.69 -31.43 28.88
N THR A 1230 23.51 -31.17 27.86
CA THR A 1230 23.70 -29.85 27.27
C THR A 1230 23.55 -29.94 25.77
N ILE A 1231 22.69 -29.09 25.21
CA ILE A 1231 22.36 -29.03 23.79
C ILE A 1231 23.09 -27.83 23.17
N LYS A 1232 23.63 -27.98 21.96
CA LYS A 1232 24.29 -26.86 21.26
C LYS A 1232 23.27 -25.75 20.90
N PRO A 1233 23.66 -24.47 20.98
CA PRO A 1233 22.79 -23.38 20.53
C PRO A 1233 22.52 -23.47 19.03
N ALA A 1234 21.40 -22.89 18.58
CA ALA A 1234 21.13 -22.72 17.16
C ALA A 1234 22.08 -21.70 16.53
N VAL A 1235 22.18 -21.72 15.20
CA VAL A 1235 22.97 -20.76 14.42
C VAL A 1235 22.49 -19.34 14.73
N ILE A 1236 23.39 -18.45 15.11
CA ILE A 1236 23.07 -17.05 15.40
C ILE A 1236 22.74 -16.33 14.09
N MET A 1237 21.62 -15.60 14.06
CA MET A 1237 21.14 -14.91 12.86
C MET A 1237 20.58 -13.52 13.18
N ASN A 1238 20.54 -12.65 12.17
CA ASN A 1238 19.72 -11.43 12.21
C ASN A 1238 18.26 -11.82 11.95
N THR A 1239 17.38 -11.39 12.85
CA THR A 1239 15.97 -11.80 12.91
C THR A 1239 15.07 -10.59 13.11
N MET A 1240 13.86 -10.64 12.57
CA MET A 1240 12.86 -9.58 12.69
C MET A 1240 12.26 -9.59 14.09
N ILE A 1241 12.11 -8.43 14.70
CA ILE A 1241 11.52 -8.25 16.02
C ILE A 1241 10.00 -8.19 15.86
N LYS A 1242 9.29 -9.04 16.60
CA LYS A 1242 7.84 -8.93 16.78
C LYS A 1242 7.49 -8.81 18.25
N THR A 1243 6.61 -7.88 18.58
CA THR A 1243 6.19 -7.64 19.97
C THR A 1243 5.00 -8.54 20.31
N PHE A 1244 5.10 -9.22 21.45
CA PHE A 1244 4.05 -10.09 21.98
C PHE A 1244 3.66 -9.66 23.39
N PHE A 1245 2.38 -9.85 23.73
CA PHE A 1245 1.88 -9.69 25.10
C PHE A 1245 2.25 -10.91 25.94
N ASP A 1246 2.79 -10.69 27.13
CA ASP A 1246 3.03 -11.72 28.12
C ASP A 1246 1.69 -12.08 28.77
N PRO A 1247 1.22 -13.34 28.69
CA PRO A 1247 -0.07 -13.74 29.21
C PRO A 1247 -0.19 -13.59 30.74
N ASN A 1248 0.93 -13.42 31.44
CA ASN A 1248 0.95 -13.23 32.90
C ASN A 1248 1.00 -11.75 33.30
N LYS A 1249 0.95 -10.82 32.34
CA LYS A 1249 0.96 -9.38 32.60
C LYS A 1249 -0.38 -8.75 32.27
N VAL A 1250 -0.72 -7.71 33.03
CA VAL A 1250 -1.86 -6.84 32.75
C VAL A 1250 -1.38 -5.67 31.92
N TYR A 1251 -2.12 -5.37 30.84
CA TYR A 1251 -1.84 -4.24 29.95
C TYR A 1251 -2.99 -3.25 30.06
N ILE A 1252 -2.68 -2.04 30.50
CA ILE A 1252 -3.67 -0.98 30.73
C ILE A 1252 -3.66 -0.04 29.51
N ILE A 1253 -4.83 0.10 28.87
CA ILE A 1253 -5.04 1.04 27.77
C ILE A 1253 -6.05 2.09 28.25
N THR A 1254 -5.57 3.27 28.64
CA THR A 1254 -6.45 4.38 29.03
C THR A 1254 -7.19 4.91 27.81
N GLY A 1255 -8.53 4.95 27.87
CA GLY A 1255 -9.37 5.31 26.72
C GLY A 1255 -9.65 4.16 25.75
N GLY A 1256 -9.38 2.90 26.12
CA GLY A 1256 -9.51 1.73 25.24
C GLY A 1256 -10.93 1.41 24.71
N PHE A 1257 -11.98 2.06 25.23
CA PHE A 1257 -13.35 1.93 24.71
C PHE A 1257 -13.72 3.01 23.68
N ASN A 1258 -12.89 4.05 23.53
CA ASN A 1258 -13.07 5.12 22.54
C ASN A 1258 -12.17 4.83 21.33
N THR A 1259 -12.67 4.09 20.35
CA THR A 1259 -11.99 3.94 19.05
C THR A 1259 -13.01 4.00 17.96
#